data_AF-A0A9Q8Q8G8-F1
#
_entry.id   AF-A0A9Q8Q8G8-F1
#
_cell.length_a   1.000
_cell.length_b   1.000
_cell.length_c   1.000
_cell.angle_alpha   90.00
_cell.angle_beta   90.00
_cell.angle_gamma   90.00
#
_symmetry.space_group_name_H-M   'P 1'
#
loop_
_entity.id
_entity.type
_entity.pdbx_description
1 polymer ?
#
loop_
_entity_poly.entity_id
_entity_poly.type
_entity_poly.pdbx_seq_one_letter_code
_entity_poly.pdbx_strand_id
1 'polypeptide(L)'
;MDLPAEHTPVATPMPDPPSGDFMTVEQWETFFALLDGIIPAVAEASMFSEKAYLTLSTSEYEKLLDRGTGSLLEAPSRDALKEFLRYRPSDDKGFRLDVLNTLALAPQRKQLAKVMNLLGTHYGSLLLTGYWSPVTQQPVKNREAIIRSWSQSRLSSLRMLAKALVTAAHKAHAVSSPYFGSLSGYTDVPVNWKAGDGYDYDFIQVGKGDGVHEIATDVVIVGSGCGGGVSAKNLAEAGHKVIVVDKGYYFPPSQLPMTQSAGAKYLYDHGGVTMTDNTSAGIASGGAWGGGGTVNWSVCFRLQDFVREEWAAKGLPLFKSSDFDDCQDRVWDFIGASKSGIRHNHRNRVLLDGSSKLGWKADSVEQNTASKEHYCGQCHLGCGSAEKRGPAVAWLPAAGDAGAEFMEGFEVRRITFASDGITATGVEGLWTSRDSNGQLHTPLSSRTQRTVRIKAKKVIISGGSLWTPTILQKSGVKNPNVGKYLHLHPVNFVSATFKEDVRPWEGGIITSYCDEFENLDGKGHGVKLEPSCMVPYSTYAMQPWYGALDAKLLSLKYRYLNTWVALTRDRDSGRVYADPKTGDPRVDYTTSDFDRDHTLEGVQALAKICYVTGATEIRAHLGGLEPYVPDDGGERQRQHVSGKDPEFTDPTFAAWLKQLRKVDNKPPFSIFVSAHQMGSCRMSSNPGSGAVDPNGKVWGHENLYVADASVFPSASGVNPMVTVMSIADWISRGIARELK
;
A
#
# COMPACT_ATOMS: atom_id res chain seq x y z
N MET A 1 -15.16 -14.25 17.88
CA MET A 1 -16.52 -14.04 18.41
C MET A 1 -17.25 -13.21 17.39
N ASP A 2 -18.47 -13.60 17.02
CA ASP A 2 -19.29 -12.78 16.13
C ASP A 2 -19.73 -11.52 16.90
N LEU A 3 -19.39 -10.36 16.36
CA LEU A 3 -19.85 -9.07 16.90
C LEU A 3 -21.37 -8.96 16.69
N PRO A 4 -22.11 -8.27 17.58
CA PRO A 4 -23.50 -7.92 17.30
C PRO A 4 -23.63 -7.22 15.93
N ALA A 5 -24.76 -7.41 15.25
CA ALA A 5 -24.97 -6.86 13.90
C ALA A 5 -24.79 -5.33 13.85
N GLU A 6 -25.16 -4.62 14.92
CA GLU A 6 -24.97 -3.16 15.09
C GLU A 6 -23.49 -2.72 15.21
N HIS A 7 -22.59 -3.66 15.48
CA HIS A 7 -21.14 -3.48 15.55
C HIS A 7 -20.40 -4.11 14.37
N THR A 8 -21.11 -4.43 13.28
CA THR A 8 -20.52 -5.03 12.08
C THR A 8 -20.79 -4.13 10.87
N PRO A 9 -19.77 -3.79 10.06
CA PRO A 9 -19.98 -3.07 8.82
C PRO A 9 -20.90 -3.84 7.86
N VAL A 10 -21.71 -3.10 7.12
CA VAL A 10 -22.52 -3.63 6.03
C VAL A 10 -21.57 -4.21 4.98
N ALA A 11 -21.68 -5.51 4.73
CA ALA A 11 -20.80 -6.20 3.80
C ALA A 11 -20.92 -5.60 2.38
N THR A 12 -19.78 -5.31 1.76
CA THR A 12 -19.69 -5.01 0.32
C THR A 12 -19.47 -6.33 -0.42
N PRO A 13 -20.45 -6.83 -1.19
CA PRO A 13 -20.30 -8.12 -1.87
C PRO A 13 -19.15 -8.09 -2.87
N MET A 14 -18.35 -9.16 -2.92
CA MET A 14 -17.30 -9.32 -3.94
C MET A 14 -17.94 -9.65 -5.30
N PRO A 15 -17.33 -9.21 -6.42
CA PRO A 15 -17.80 -9.65 -7.73
C PRO A 15 -17.50 -11.13 -7.92
N ASP A 16 -18.27 -11.78 -8.80
CA ASP A 16 -17.96 -13.14 -9.20
C ASP A 16 -16.54 -13.24 -9.77
N PRO A 17 -15.87 -14.40 -9.60
CA PRO A 17 -14.57 -14.62 -10.20
C PRO A 17 -14.63 -14.39 -11.72
N PRO A 18 -13.56 -13.89 -12.34
CA PRO A 18 -13.53 -13.68 -13.79
C PRO A 18 -13.97 -14.92 -14.57
N SER A 19 -14.81 -14.74 -15.59
CA SER A 19 -15.27 -15.84 -16.45
C SER A 19 -14.12 -16.35 -17.32
N GLY A 20 -13.78 -17.64 -17.18
CA GLY A 20 -12.77 -18.31 -17.99
C GLY A 20 -11.40 -18.37 -17.32
N ASP A 21 -10.92 -19.59 -17.11
CA ASP A 21 -9.63 -19.84 -16.48
C ASP A 21 -8.48 -19.73 -17.49
N PHE A 22 -7.40 -19.04 -17.12
CA PHE A 22 -6.23 -18.89 -17.99
C PHE A 22 -5.27 -20.08 -17.90
N MET A 23 -5.46 -20.95 -16.91
CA MET A 23 -4.75 -22.22 -16.74
C MET A 23 -5.72 -23.39 -16.77
N THR A 24 -5.24 -24.56 -17.22
CA THR A 24 -6.03 -25.80 -17.11
C THR A 24 -6.05 -26.30 -15.66
N VAL A 25 -6.94 -27.25 -15.36
CA VAL A 25 -7.02 -27.87 -14.03
C VAL A 25 -5.67 -28.45 -13.61
N GLU A 26 -4.97 -29.13 -14.51
CA GLU A 26 -3.66 -29.76 -14.24
C GLU A 26 -2.56 -28.72 -13.96
N GLN A 27 -2.62 -27.58 -14.66
CA GLN A 27 -1.70 -26.46 -14.44
C GLN A 27 -1.92 -25.84 -13.05
N TRP A 28 -3.18 -25.69 -12.62
CA TRP A 28 -3.50 -25.26 -11.28
C TRP A 28 -3.06 -26.24 -10.21
N GLU A 29 -3.30 -27.55 -10.39
CA GLU A 29 -2.82 -28.55 -9.44
C GLU A 29 -1.29 -28.51 -9.29
N THR A 30 -0.57 -28.25 -10.39
CA THR A 30 0.88 -28.06 -10.35
C THR A 30 1.26 -26.80 -9.56
N PHE A 31 0.54 -25.70 -9.75
CA PHE A 31 0.75 -24.46 -9.02
C PHE A 31 0.48 -24.63 -7.52
N PHE A 32 -0.65 -25.22 -7.14
CA PHE A 32 -1.02 -25.45 -5.74
C PHE A 32 -0.09 -26.46 -5.05
N ALA A 33 0.42 -27.46 -5.78
CA ALA A 33 1.43 -28.36 -5.26
C ALA A 33 2.70 -27.60 -4.84
N LEU A 34 3.14 -26.58 -5.61
CA LEU A 34 4.26 -25.72 -5.22
C LEU A 34 3.93 -24.89 -3.96
N LEU A 35 2.69 -24.39 -3.84
CA LEU A 35 2.27 -23.63 -2.66
C LEU A 35 2.26 -24.49 -1.39
N ASP A 36 1.99 -25.79 -1.49
CA ASP A 36 2.15 -26.72 -0.36
C ASP A 36 3.60 -26.84 0.11
N GLY A 37 4.57 -26.62 -0.78
CA GLY A 37 5.99 -26.53 -0.41
C GLY A 37 6.34 -25.26 0.37
N ILE A 38 5.45 -24.26 0.35
CA ILE A 38 5.65 -22.96 1.01
C ILE A 38 4.92 -22.92 2.35
N ILE A 39 3.65 -23.36 2.38
CA ILE A 39 2.84 -23.47 3.60
C ILE A 39 2.20 -24.86 3.63
N PRO A 40 2.86 -25.85 4.25
CA PRO A 40 2.44 -27.24 4.22
C PRO A 40 1.42 -27.57 5.31
N ALA A 41 0.79 -28.73 5.18
CA ALA A 41 0.33 -29.49 6.34
C ALA A 41 1.53 -30.13 7.03
N VAL A 42 1.57 -30.08 8.36
CA VAL A 42 2.65 -30.59 9.21
C VAL A 42 2.11 -31.71 10.10
N ALA A 43 2.82 -32.83 10.13
CA ALA A 43 2.40 -33.99 10.91
C ALA A 43 3.59 -34.79 11.47
N GLU A 44 3.28 -35.72 12.37
CA GLU A 44 4.25 -36.68 12.88
C GLU A 44 4.56 -37.77 11.83
N ALA A 45 5.85 -38.07 11.63
CA ALA A 45 6.32 -39.03 10.63
C ALA A 45 5.76 -40.46 10.79
N SER A 46 5.42 -40.87 12.02
CA SER A 46 4.89 -42.21 12.31
C SER A 46 3.44 -42.42 11.82
N MET A 47 2.71 -41.34 11.54
CA MET A 47 1.28 -41.37 11.27
C MET A 47 0.89 -41.08 9.81
N PHE A 48 1.75 -40.38 9.04
CA PHE A 48 1.37 -39.85 7.72
C PHE A 48 2.51 -39.94 6.69
N SER A 49 2.13 -40.00 5.40
CA SER A 49 3.08 -40.01 4.27
C SER A 49 3.67 -38.62 3.99
N GLU A 50 4.97 -38.56 3.69
CA GLU A 50 5.70 -37.35 3.27
C GLU A 50 5.18 -36.72 1.97
N LYS A 51 4.33 -37.44 1.21
CA LYS A 51 3.77 -36.92 -0.05
C LYS A 51 2.84 -35.73 0.18
N ALA A 52 2.06 -35.76 1.25
CA ALA A 52 1.04 -34.75 1.56
C ALA A 52 1.42 -33.87 2.77
N TYR A 53 2.39 -34.30 3.57
CA TYR A 53 2.77 -33.63 4.81
C TYR A 53 4.27 -33.34 4.85
N LEU A 54 4.62 -32.20 5.46
CA LEU A 54 5.94 -32.03 6.06
C LEU A 54 5.96 -32.83 7.36
N THR A 55 6.73 -33.91 7.39
CA THR A 55 6.82 -34.82 8.53
C THR A 55 7.94 -34.40 9.48
N LEU A 56 7.66 -34.44 10.78
CA LEU A 56 8.64 -34.24 11.86
C LEU A 56 8.79 -35.54 12.67
N SER A 57 9.95 -35.76 13.29
CA SER A 57 10.08 -36.85 14.26
C SER A 57 9.13 -36.64 15.43
N THR A 58 8.74 -37.71 16.13
CA THR A 58 7.85 -37.62 17.31
C THR A 58 8.37 -36.61 18.33
N SER A 59 9.68 -36.62 18.60
CA SER A 59 10.32 -35.68 19.54
C SER A 59 10.21 -34.23 19.09
N GLU A 60 10.43 -33.95 17.79
CA GLU A 60 10.32 -32.61 17.23
C GLU A 60 8.87 -32.11 17.21
N TYR A 61 7.93 -32.98 16.85
CA TYR A 61 6.51 -32.66 16.79
C TYR A 61 5.96 -32.33 18.18
N GLU A 62 6.27 -33.15 19.20
CA GLU A 62 5.84 -32.89 20.58
C GLU A 62 6.46 -31.61 21.15
N LYS A 63 7.76 -31.34 20.90
CA LYS A 63 8.39 -30.07 21.29
C LYS A 63 7.74 -28.85 20.63
N LEU A 64 7.34 -28.98 19.37
CA LEU A 64 6.64 -27.91 18.67
C LEU A 64 5.29 -27.63 19.31
N LEU A 65 4.54 -28.68 19.66
CA LEU A 65 3.26 -28.55 20.35
C LEU A 65 3.43 -27.93 21.75
N ASP A 66 4.45 -28.36 22.50
CA ASP A 66 4.78 -27.79 23.82
C ASP A 66 5.10 -26.30 23.71
N ARG A 67 5.91 -25.91 22.73
CA ARG A 67 6.23 -24.50 22.48
C ARG A 67 4.97 -23.72 22.10
N GLY A 68 4.18 -24.20 21.15
CA GLY A 68 2.97 -23.51 20.69
C GLY A 68 1.88 -23.38 21.76
N THR A 69 1.83 -24.30 22.73
CA THR A 69 0.88 -24.25 23.85
C THR A 69 1.42 -23.50 25.08
N GLY A 70 2.74 -23.47 25.29
CA GLY A 70 3.36 -22.86 26.46
C GLY A 70 3.86 -21.42 26.27
N SER A 71 4.06 -20.95 25.03
CA SER A 71 4.67 -19.63 24.77
C SER A 71 3.69 -18.50 24.46
N LEU A 72 2.39 -18.78 24.40
CA LEU A 72 1.37 -17.81 24.01
C LEU A 72 0.43 -17.53 25.19
N LEU A 73 0.17 -16.25 25.46
CA LEU A 73 -1.01 -15.82 26.22
C LEU A 73 -2.26 -16.32 25.48
N GLU A 74 -3.16 -17.01 26.19
CA GLU A 74 -4.36 -17.64 25.61
C GLU A 74 -4.03 -18.65 24.48
N ALA A 75 -3.01 -19.48 24.69
CA ALA A 75 -2.60 -20.45 23.70
C ALA A 75 -3.76 -21.38 23.25
N PRO A 76 -3.78 -21.79 21.96
CA PRO A 76 -4.73 -22.79 21.51
C PRO A 76 -4.57 -24.09 22.29
N SER A 77 -5.65 -24.86 22.39
CA SER A 77 -5.54 -26.23 22.92
C SER A 77 -4.58 -27.04 22.06
N ARG A 78 -3.95 -28.06 22.66
CA ARG A 78 -3.02 -28.94 21.94
C ARG A 78 -3.69 -29.57 20.71
N ASP A 79 -4.99 -29.89 20.80
CA ASP A 79 -5.76 -30.44 19.69
C ASP A 79 -6.04 -29.41 18.60
N ALA A 80 -6.44 -28.18 18.95
CA ALA A 80 -6.60 -27.10 17.98
C ALA A 80 -5.28 -26.78 17.26
N LEU A 81 -4.15 -26.84 17.98
CA LEU A 81 -2.84 -26.68 17.37
C LEU A 81 -2.50 -27.84 16.41
N LYS A 82 -2.82 -29.09 16.77
CA LYS A 82 -2.67 -30.24 15.85
C LYS A 82 -3.54 -30.10 14.60
N GLU A 83 -4.78 -29.66 14.73
CA GLU A 83 -5.68 -29.39 13.60
C GLU A 83 -5.12 -28.30 12.68
N PHE A 84 -4.68 -27.18 13.27
CA PHE A 84 -4.02 -26.12 12.51
C PHE A 84 -2.77 -26.62 11.77
N LEU A 85 -1.91 -27.41 12.43
CA LEU A 85 -0.71 -27.96 11.80
C LEU A 85 -1.08 -28.86 10.63
N ARG A 86 -2.08 -29.73 10.79
CA ARG A 86 -2.56 -30.65 9.74
C ARG A 86 -3.35 -29.98 8.62
N TYR A 87 -3.86 -28.77 8.84
CA TYR A 87 -4.56 -28.00 7.81
C TYR A 87 -3.67 -27.73 6.59
N ARG A 88 -4.13 -28.16 5.42
CA ARG A 88 -3.48 -27.92 4.13
C ARG A 88 -4.20 -26.78 3.39
N PRO A 89 -3.58 -25.61 3.21
CA PRO A 89 -4.25 -24.46 2.61
C PRO A 89 -4.78 -24.70 1.19
N SER A 90 -4.09 -25.50 0.38
CA SER A 90 -4.50 -25.77 -1.00
C SER A 90 -5.79 -26.59 -1.13
N ASP A 91 -6.25 -27.26 -0.06
CA ASP A 91 -7.53 -27.96 -0.04
C ASP A 91 -8.71 -27.02 0.28
N ASP A 92 -8.43 -25.80 0.75
CA ASP A 92 -9.45 -24.80 1.08
C ASP A 92 -9.89 -23.98 -0.14
N LYS A 93 -11.22 -23.81 -0.27
CA LYS A 93 -11.81 -23.08 -1.40
C LYS A 93 -11.50 -21.59 -1.36
N GLY A 94 -11.49 -20.98 -0.17
CA GLY A 94 -11.18 -19.56 0.01
C GLY A 94 -9.74 -19.25 -0.36
N PHE A 95 -8.79 -20.11 0.04
CA PHE A 95 -7.39 -20.00 -0.31
C PHE A 95 -7.19 -20.03 -1.84
N ARG A 96 -7.76 -21.04 -2.51
CA ARG A 96 -7.65 -21.17 -3.97
C ARG A 96 -8.27 -19.97 -4.68
N LEU A 97 -9.40 -19.47 -4.19
CA LEU A 97 -10.07 -18.30 -4.75
C LEU A 97 -9.24 -17.01 -4.58
N ASP A 98 -8.61 -16.77 -3.44
CA ASP A 98 -7.74 -15.59 -3.25
C ASP A 98 -6.51 -15.65 -4.17
N VAL A 99 -5.91 -16.84 -4.33
CA VAL A 99 -4.80 -17.06 -5.28
C VAL A 99 -5.25 -16.77 -6.72
N LEU A 100 -6.42 -17.28 -7.13
CA LEU A 100 -6.99 -17.04 -8.45
C LEU A 100 -7.19 -15.54 -8.68
N ASN A 101 -7.82 -14.84 -7.75
CA ASN A 101 -8.07 -13.39 -7.84
C ASN A 101 -6.76 -12.60 -7.89
N THR A 102 -5.75 -13.00 -7.13
CA THR A 102 -4.42 -12.36 -7.13
C THR A 102 -3.73 -12.51 -8.49
N LEU A 103 -3.81 -13.69 -9.10
CA LEU A 103 -3.19 -13.95 -10.41
C LEU A 103 -4.04 -13.46 -11.59
N ALA A 104 -5.33 -13.25 -11.38
CA ALA A 104 -6.26 -12.73 -12.36
C ALA A 104 -6.02 -11.27 -12.77
N LEU A 105 -4.98 -10.63 -12.24
CA LEU A 105 -4.48 -9.31 -12.69
C LEU A 105 -3.01 -9.34 -13.14
N ALA A 106 -2.34 -10.51 -13.09
CA ALA A 106 -0.93 -10.62 -13.46
C ALA A 106 -0.71 -10.44 -14.98
N PRO A 107 0.29 -9.63 -15.40
CA PRO A 107 0.54 -9.34 -16.83
C PRO A 107 1.14 -10.52 -17.62
N GLN A 108 1.82 -11.46 -16.93
CA GLN A 108 2.55 -12.58 -17.57
C GLN A 108 1.84 -13.94 -17.47
N ARG A 109 0.51 -13.95 -17.36
CA ARG A 109 -0.31 -15.17 -17.15
C ARG A 109 -0.04 -16.31 -18.13
N LYS A 110 0.13 -15.99 -19.43
CA LYS A 110 0.45 -17.00 -20.46
C LYS A 110 1.81 -17.67 -20.24
N GLN A 111 2.80 -16.94 -19.72
CA GLN A 111 4.12 -17.50 -19.42
C GLN A 111 4.05 -18.39 -18.19
N LEU A 112 3.33 -17.97 -17.14
CA LEU A 112 3.09 -18.78 -15.95
C LEU A 112 2.42 -20.12 -16.30
N ALA A 113 1.36 -20.10 -17.12
CA ALA A 113 0.67 -21.31 -17.57
C ALA A 113 1.62 -22.30 -18.28
N LYS A 114 2.51 -21.79 -19.14
CA LYS A 114 3.52 -22.62 -19.82
C LYS A 114 4.51 -23.25 -18.84
N VAL A 115 4.96 -22.51 -17.83
CA VAL A 115 5.86 -23.03 -16.79
C VAL A 115 5.16 -24.12 -15.98
N MET A 116 3.92 -23.90 -15.56
CA MET A 116 3.13 -24.92 -14.84
C MET A 116 2.95 -26.18 -15.67
N ASN A 117 2.68 -26.04 -16.97
CA ASN A 117 2.59 -27.19 -17.87
C ASN A 117 3.87 -28.01 -17.94
N LEU A 118 5.04 -27.35 -18.05
CA LEU A 118 6.33 -28.04 -18.08
C LEU A 118 6.62 -28.80 -16.78
N LEU A 119 6.33 -28.19 -15.63
CA LEU A 119 6.51 -28.79 -14.30
C LEU A 119 5.59 -30.00 -14.06
N GLY A 120 4.48 -30.09 -14.80
CA GLY A 120 3.59 -31.25 -14.83
C GLY A 120 4.16 -32.45 -15.59
N THR A 121 5.30 -32.32 -16.28
CA THR A 121 5.94 -33.40 -17.04
C THR A 121 7.26 -33.85 -16.41
N HIS A 122 7.68 -35.09 -16.67
CA HIS A 122 8.96 -35.62 -16.15
C HIS A 122 10.17 -34.80 -16.62
N TYR A 123 10.28 -34.56 -17.92
CA TYR A 123 11.40 -33.82 -18.50
C TYR A 123 11.42 -32.35 -18.07
N GLY A 124 10.26 -31.68 -18.06
CA GLY A 124 10.17 -30.29 -17.64
C GLY A 124 10.44 -30.12 -16.15
N SER A 125 9.96 -31.05 -15.31
CA SER A 125 10.31 -31.10 -13.90
C SER A 125 11.81 -31.28 -13.70
N LEU A 126 12.45 -32.25 -14.37
CA LEU A 126 13.89 -32.46 -14.25
C LEU A 126 14.68 -31.20 -14.64
N LEU A 127 14.29 -30.58 -15.76
CA LEU A 127 14.95 -29.38 -16.30
C LEU A 127 14.86 -28.18 -15.34
N LEU A 128 13.67 -27.93 -14.77
CA LEU A 128 13.41 -26.71 -14.00
C LEU A 128 13.66 -26.88 -12.49
N THR A 129 13.67 -28.11 -11.99
CA THR A 129 13.69 -28.39 -10.55
C THR A 129 14.82 -29.31 -10.12
N GLY A 130 15.43 -30.06 -11.06
CA GLY A 130 16.38 -31.12 -10.75
C GLY A 130 15.74 -32.46 -10.34
N TYR A 131 14.40 -32.54 -10.27
CA TYR A 131 13.67 -33.75 -9.87
C TYR A 131 12.93 -34.39 -11.06
N TRP A 132 13.09 -35.70 -11.25
CA TRP A 132 12.50 -36.44 -12.37
C TRP A 132 10.97 -36.51 -12.37
N SER A 133 10.34 -36.67 -11.20
CA SER A 133 8.89 -36.82 -11.11
C SER A 133 8.18 -35.46 -11.22
N PRO A 134 7.00 -35.36 -11.86
CA PRO A 134 6.18 -34.14 -11.86
C PRO A 134 5.96 -33.58 -10.44
N VAL A 135 5.90 -32.26 -10.31
CA VAL A 135 5.83 -31.58 -8.98
C VAL A 135 4.66 -32.09 -8.12
N THR A 136 3.51 -32.36 -8.73
CA THR A 136 2.31 -32.91 -8.06
C THR A 136 2.53 -34.29 -7.44
N GLN A 137 3.53 -35.04 -7.90
CA GLN A 137 3.87 -36.37 -7.41
C GLN A 137 5.00 -36.35 -6.39
N GLN A 138 5.72 -35.24 -6.25
CA GLN A 138 6.86 -35.12 -5.34
C GLN A 138 6.42 -34.94 -3.88
N PRO A 139 7.21 -35.41 -2.90
CA PRO A 139 7.04 -35.10 -1.48
C PRO A 139 7.11 -33.59 -1.19
N VAL A 140 6.43 -33.15 -0.13
CA VAL A 140 6.39 -31.72 0.28
C VAL A 140 7.80 -31.17 0.49
N LYS A 141 8.69 -31.96 1.11
CA LYS A 141 10.09 -31.58 1.34
C LYS A 141 10.86 -31.28 0.04
N ASN A 142 10.57 -31.99 -1.04
CA ASN A 142 11.17 -31.70 -2.34
C ASN A 142 10.61 -30.41 -2.91
N ARG A 143 9.30 -30.17 -2.79
CA ARG A 143 8.67 -28.92 -3.24
C ARG A 143 9.21 -27.71 -2.48
N GLU A 144 9.41 -27.82 -1.17
CA GLU A 144 10.13 -26.81 -0.37
C GLU A 144 11.54 -26.55 -0.93
N ALA A 145 12.31 -27.61 -1.18
CA ALA A 145 13.66 -27.50 -1.71
C ALA A 145 13.69 -26.82 -3.10
N ILE A 146 12.68 -27.05 -3.94
CA ILE A 146 12.51 -26.38 -5.24
C ILE A 146 12.36 -24.87 -5.04
N ILE A 147 11.44 -24.44 -4.18
CA ILE A 147 11.20 -23.00 -3.92
C ILE A 147 12.45 -22.35 -3.35
N ARG A 148 13.14 -23.02 -2.41
CA ARG A 148 14.40 -22.54 -1.82
C ARG A 148 15.48 -22.39 -2.90
N SER A 149 15.66 -23.40 -3.75
CA SER A 149 16.60 -23.38 -4.87
C SER A 149 16.31 -22.22 -5.84
N TRP A 150 15.04 -22.04 -6.22
CA TRP A 150 14.63 -20.95 -7.09
C TRP A 150 14.86 -19.57 -6.48
N SER A 151 14.60 -19.40 -5.18
CA SER A 151 14.83 -18.13 -4.47
C SER A 151 16.30 -17.69 -4.48
N GLN A 152 17.23 -18.65 -4.54
CA GLN A 152 18.68 -18.44 -4.57
C GLN A 152 19.29 -18.61 -5.97
N SER A 153 18.47 -18.86 -6.98
CA SER A 153 18.93 -19.15 -8.34
C SER A 153 19.68 -17.98 -8.94
N ARG A 154 20.65 -18.23 -9.83
CA ARG A 154 21.29 -17.18 -10.64
C ARG A 154 20.35 -16.63 -11.72
N LEU A 155 19.30 -17.38 -12.09
CA LEU A 155 18.29 -16.95 -13.07
C LEU A 155 17.24 -16.05 -12.40
N SER A 156 17.14 -14.80 -12.87
CA SER A 156 16.20 -13.82 -12.33
C SER A 156 14.74 -14.25 -12.46
N SER A 157 14.38 -14.93 -13.55
CA SER A 157 13.03 -15.44 -13.78
C SER A 157 12.58 -16.46 -12.73
N LEU A 158 13.44 -17.39 -12.32
CA LEU A 158 13.12 -18.38 -11.28
C LEU A 158 12.99 -17.71 -9.91
N ARG A 159 13.86 -16.74 -9.60
CA ARG A 159 13.75 -15.96 -8.36
C ARG A 159 12.42 -15.20 -8.29
N MET A 160 12.05 -14.53 -9.37
CA MET A 160 10.78 -13.80 -9.45
C MET A 160 9.57 -14.73 -9.33
N LEU A 161 9.64 -15.93 -9.91
CA LEU A 161 8.60 -16.94 -9.76
C LEU A 161 8.47 -17.43 -8.32
N ALA A 162 9.57 -17.80 -7.65
CA ALA A 162 9.55 -18.23 -6.25
C ALA A 162 8.95 -17.16 -5.33
N LYS A 163 9.34 -15.90 -5.54
CA LYS A 163 8.83 -14.74 -4.81
C LYS A 163 7.33 -14.54 -5.02
N ALA A 164 6.85 -14.60 -6.25
CA ALA A 164 5.43 -14.49 -6.56
C ALA A 164 4.60 -15.62 -5.92
N LEU A 165 5.13 -16.85 -5.91
CA LEU A 165 4.51 -18.00 -5.25
C LEU A 165 4.44 -17.80 -3.73
N VAL A 166 5.52 -17.34 -3.10
CA VAL A 166 5.60 -17.05 -1.66
C VAL A 166 4.60 -15.97 -1.27
N THR A 167 4.61 -14.82 -1.96
CA THR A 167 3.68 -13.72 -1.68
C THR A 167 2.23 -14.16 -1.84
N ALA A 168 1.90 -14.92 -2.88
CA ALA A 168 0.55 -15.44 -3.10
C ALA A 168 0.12 -16.42 -1.98
N ALA A 169 0.99 -17.37 -1.60
CA ALA A 169 0.69 -18.33 -0.54
C ALA A 169 0.52 -17.64 0.83
N HIS A 170 1.45 -16.76 1.21
CA HIS A 170 1.40 -16.03 2.48
C HIS A 170 0.14 -15.17 2.58
N LYS A 171 -0.14 -14.37 1.55
CA LYS A 171 -1.34 -13.52 1.50
C LYS A 171 -2.60 -14.37 1.60
N ALA A 172 -2.75 -15.36 0.72
CA ALA A 172 -3.96 -16.19 0.69
C ALA A 172 -4.17 -16.93 2.01
N HIS A 173 -3.10 -17.47 2.63
CA HIS A 173 -3.18 -18.15 3.92
C HIS A 173 -3.66 -17.21 5.03
N ALA A 174 -3.12 -16.00 5.10
CA ALA A 174 -3.47 -15.02 6.13
C ALA A 174 -4.93 -14.55 6.04
N VAL A 175 -5.50 -14.52 4.84
CA VAL A 175 -6.87 -14.04 4.60
C VAL A 175 -7.92 -15.16 4.68
N SER A 176 -7.58 -16.37 4.23
CA SER A 176 -8.56 -17.46 4.08
C SER A 176 -8.50 -18.54 5.15
N SER A 177 -7.41 -18.64 5.92
CA SER A 177 -7.25 -19.71 6.91
C SER A 177 -8.35 -19.63 7.98
N PRO A 178 -9.13 -20.71 8.19
CA PRO A 178 -10.19 -20.70 9.21
C PRO A 178 -9.64 -20.65 10.64
N TYR A 179 -8.34 -20.91 10.81
CA TYR A 179 -7.65 -20.88 12.10
C TYR A 179 -7.02 -19.53 12.42
N PHE A 180 -6.88 -18.62 11.45
CA PHE A 180 -6.09 -17.40 11.68
C PHE A 180 -6.69 -16.53 12.79
N GLY A 181 -8.01 -16.29 12.74
CA GLY A 181 -8.71 -15.50 13.75
C GLY A 181 -8.71 -16.17 15.13
N SER A 182 -8.90 -17.48 15.22
CA SER A 182 -8.92 -18.20 16.51
C SER A 182 -7.54 -18.30 17.16
N LEU A 183 -6.48 -18.38 16.36
CA LEU A 183 -5.09 -18.44 16.86
C LEU A 183 -4.55 -17.07 17.25
N SER A 184 -4.87 -16.04 16.47
CA SER A 184 -4.31 -14.71 16.69
C SER A 184 -5.21 -13.78 17.50
N GLY A 185 -6.53 -13.94 17.43
CA GLY A 185 -7.50 -12.96 17.95
C GLY A 185 -7.79 -11.80 16.98
N TYR A 186 -7.25 -11.82 15.77
CA TYR A 186 -7.46 -10.77 14.78
C TYR A 186 -8.91 -10.68 14.29
N THR A 187 -9.37 -9.45 14.07
CA THR A 187 -10.65 -9.12 13.43
C THR A 187 -10.44 -8.02 12.39
N ASP A 188 -11.15 -8.08 11.26
CA ASP A 188 -11.16 -7.00 10.25
C ASP A 188 -11.83 -5.72 10.78
N VAL A 189 -12.56 -5.83 11.88
CA VAL A 189 -13.36 -4.75 12.49
C VAL A 189 -12.81 -4.44 13.89
N PRO A 190 -12.56 -3.16 14.24
CA PRO A 190 -12.14 -2.77 15.58
C PRO A 190 -13.13 -3.21 16.67
N VAL A 191 -12.61 -3.50 17.87
CA VAL A 191 -13.45 -3.79 19.03
C VAL A 191 -14.30 -2.55 19.37
N ASN A 192 -15.63 -2.72 19.44
CA ASN A 192 -16.62 -1.64 19.63
C ASN A 192 -16.78 -0.68 18.43
N TRP A 193 -16.52 -1.16 17.21
CA TRP A 193 -16.79 -0.37 16.02
C TRP A 193 -18.25 0.12 15.97
N LYS A 194 -18.42 1.36 15.51
CA LYS A 194 -19.71 1.96 15.17
C LYS A 194 -19.53 2.85 13.95
N ALA A 195 -20.49 2.81 13.04
CA ALA A 195 -20.53 3.71 11.89
C ALA A 195 -20.63 5.17 12.36
N GLY A 196 -19.79 6.04 11.82
CA GLY A 196 -19.95 7.49 11.89
C GLY A 196 -21.04 7.98 10.92
N ASP A 197 -21.49 9.22 11.12
CA ASP A 197 -22.65 9.78 10.39
C ASP A 197 -22.39 9.97 8.88
N GLY A 198 -21.14 10.09 8.45
CA GLY A 198 -20.77 10.25 7.04
C GLY A 198 -21.32 11.54 6.40
N TYR A 199 -21.22 11.63 5.07
CA TYR A 199 -21.90 12.66 4.28
C TYR A 199 -22.79 11.98 3.24
N ASP A 200 -23.97 12.56 3.02
CA ASP A 200 -24.94 12.07 2.04
C ASP A 200 -24.63 12.70 0.68
N TYR A 201 -23.81 12.01 -0.11
CA TYR A 201 -23.43 12.46 -1.44
C TYR A 201 -24.55 12.20 -2.44
N ASP A 202 -25.05 13.26 -3.07
CA ASP A 202 -25.88 13.15 -4.26
C ASP A 202 -25.01 13.13 -5.52
N PHE A 203 -24.89 11.96 -6.14
CA PHE A 203 -24.07 11.76 -7.34
C PHE A 203 -24.91 11.86 -8.61
N ILE A 204 -24.46 12.66 -9.57
CA ILE A 204 -25.05 12.77 -10.91
C ILE A 204 -25.17 11.38 -11.54
N GLN A 205 -26.42 10.97 -11.83
CA GLN A 205 -26.73 9.73 -12.54
C GLN A 205 -27.08 10.02 -14.00
N VAL A 206 -26.56 9.21 -14.92
CA VAL A 206 -26.88 9.32 -16.35
C VAL A 206 -27.76 8.15 -16.77
N GLY A 207 -28.93 8.43 -17.35
CA GLY A 207 -29.84 7.39 -17.85
C GLY A 207 -29.23 6.52 -18.98
N LYS A 208 -29.95 5.49 -19.45
CA LYS A 208 -29.53 4.73 -20.65
C LYS A 208 -29.64 5.59 -21.93
N GLY A 209 -28.81 5.30 -22.94
CA GLY A 209 -28.89 5.96 -24.25
C GLY A 209 -27.63 5.80 -25.10
N ASP A 210 -27.78 5.92 -26.43
CA ASP A 210 -26.74 5.57 -27.40
C ASP A 210 -25.82 6.74 -27.81
N GLY A 211 -26.07 7.94 -27.27
CA GLY A 211 -25.33 9.17 -27.56
C GLY A 211 -24.47 9.68 -26.40
N VAL A 212 -23.57 10.62 -26.72
CA VAL A 212 -22.78 11.36 -25.73
C VAL A 212 -23.71 12.22 -24.87
N HIS A 213 -23.68 12.03 -23.55
CA HIS A 213 -24.38 12.91 -22.62
C HIS A 213 -23.52 14.14 -22.33
N GLU A 214 -24.06 15.34 -22.56
CA GLU A 214 -23.31 16.59 -22.36
C GLU A 214 -23.74 17.29 -21.07
N ILE A 215 -22.77 17.72 -20.28
CA ILE A 215 -22.94 18.53 -19.06
C ILE A 215 -22.06 19.77 -19.22
N ALA A 216 -22.45 20.90 -18.62
CA ALA A 216 -21.67 22.13 -18.63
C ALA A 216 -21.46 22.67 -17.21
N THR A 217 -20.25 23.18 -16.94
CA THR A 217 -19.88 23.75 -15.64
C THR A 217 -18.84 24.86 -15.82
N ASP A 218 -18.52 25.62 -14.77
CA ASP A 218 -17.41 26.57 -14.85
C ASP A 218 -16.08 25.82 -14.74
N VAL A 219 -15.98 24.89 -13.77
CA VAL A 219 -14.78 24.09 -13.53
C VAL A 219 -15.11 22.61 -13.42
N VAL A 220 -14.37 21.78 -14.16
CA VAL A 220 -14.37 20.33 -13.97
C VAL A 220 -13.08 19.89 -13.30
N ILE A 221 -13.19 19.10 -12.24
CA ILE A 221 -12.07 18.54 -11.48
C ILE A 221 -12.06 17.02 -11.68
N VAL A 222 -10.98 16.51 -12.25
CA VAL A 222 -10.81 15.08 -12.56
C VAL A 222 -10.01 14.39 -11.47
N GLY A 223 -10.71 13.69 -10.58
CA GLY A 223 -10.16 12.99 -9.42
C GLY A 223 -10.59 13.65 -8.12
N SER A 224 -11.18 12.86 -7.22
CA SER A 224 -11.70 13.29 -5.91
C SER A 224 -10.68 13.19 -4.77
N GLY A 225 -9.40 12.93 -5.10
CA GLY A 225 -8.31 12.79 -4.13
C GLY A 225 -7.97 14.07 -3.36
N CYS A 226 -6.86 14.06 -2.62
CA CYS A 226 -6.46 15.16 -1.75
C CYS A 226 -6.41 16.53 -2.43
N GLY A 227 -5.81 16.62 -3.63
CA GLY A 227 -5.78 17.88 -4.37
C GLY A 227 -7.12 18.26 -4.99
N GLY A 228 -7.91 17.27 -5.43
CA GLY A 228 -9.24 17.48 -5.99
C GLY A 228 -10.25 18.01 -4.96
N GLY A 229 -10.26 17.43 -3.76
CA GLY A 229 -11.13 17.87 -2.67
C GLY A 229 -10.86 19.31 -2.22
N VAL A 230 -9.59 19.69 -2.05
CA VAL A 230 -9.21 21.08 -1.73
C VAL A 230 -9.63 22.05 -2.83
N SER A 231 -9.34 21.68 -4.08
CA SER A 231 -9.67 22.51 -5.24
C SER A 231 -11.18 22.72 -5.36
N ALA A 232 -11.96 21.66 -5.15
CA ALA A 232 -13.42 21.72 -5.20
C ALA A 232 -13.99 22.67 -4.15
N LYS A 233 -13.57 22.52 -2.88
CA LYS A 233 -14.01 23.38 -1.78
C LYS A 233 -13.72 24.85 -2.09
N ASN A 234 -12.47 25.18 -2.42
CA ASN A 234 -12.05 26.56 -2.62
C ASN A 234 -12.78 27.24 -3.80
N LEU A 235 -13.02 26.50 -4.90
CA LEU A 235 -13.69 27.06 -6.07
C LEU A 235 -15.21 27.17 -5.88
N ALA A 236 -15.83 26.21 -5.19
CA ALA A 236 -17.25 26.25 -4.85
C ALA A 236 -17.54 27.39 -3.86
N GLU A 237 -16.74 27.54 -2.80
CA GLU A 237 -16.85 28.66 -1.84
C GLU A 237 -16.59 30.03 -2.49
N ALA A 238 -15.83 30.07 -3.58
CA ALA A 238 -15.64 31.28 -4.38
C ALA A 238 -16.85 31.61 -5.28
N GLY A 239 -17.89 30.75 -5.32
CA GLY A 239 -19.14 30.95 -6.05
C GLY A 239 -19.15 30.41 -7.48
N HIS A 240 -18.19 29.56 -7.86
CA HIS A 240 -18.15 28.95 -9.19
C HIS A 240 -18.93 27.64 -9.23
N LYS A 241 -19.50 27.30 -10.41
CA LYS A 241 -20.07 25.97 -10.64
C LYS A 241 -18.95 24.96 -10.80
N VAL A 242 -18.92 23.96 -9.94
CA VAL A 242 -17.86 22.95 -9.89
C VAL A 242 -18.47 21.56 -10.02
N ILE A 243 -17.92 20.75 -10.93
CA ILE A 243 -18.20 19.31 -10.97
C ILE A 243 -16.92 18.55 -10.65
N VAL A 244 -16.95 17.70 -9.64
CA VAL A 244 -15.87 16.75 -9.34
C VAL A 244 -16.25 15.38 -9.87
N VAL A 245 -15.34 14.76 -10.59
CA VAL A 245 -15.55 13.43 -11.15
C VAL A 245 -14.47 12.45 -10.73
N ASP A 246 -14.83 11.19 -10.50
CA ASP A 246 -13.88 10.14 -10.14
C ASP A 246 -14.24 8.81 -10.80
N LYS A 247 -13.23 8.00 -11.15
CA LYS A 247 -13.42 6.63 -11.66
C LYS A 247 -13.84 5.66 -10.56
N GLY A 248 -13.45 5.95 -9.32
CA GLY A 248 -13.80 5.22 -8.12
C GLY A 248 -15.22 5.51 -7.65
N TYR A 249 -15.64 4.77 -6.62
CA TYR A 249 -16.96 4.85 -6.01
C TYR A 249 -16.84 5.21 -4.54
N TYR A 250 -17.86 5.89 -4.00
CA TYR A 250 -18.00 6.18 -2.59
C TYR A 250 -18.51 4.98 -1.80
N PHE A 251 -17.98 4.81 -0.60
CA PHE A 251 -18.43 3.80 0.34
C PHE A 251 -18.72 4.52 1.66
N PRO A 252 -19.97 4.49 2.17
CA PRO A 252 -20.33 5.17 3.39
C PRO A 252 -19.62 4.52 4.60
N PRO A 253 -19.47 5.24 5.73
CA PRO A 253 -18.80 4.71 6.91
C PRO A 253 -19.42 3.40 7.42
N SER A 254 -20.71 3.18 7.20
CA SER A 254 -21.40 1.92 7.54
C SER A 254 -20.87 0.69 6.80
N GLN A 255 -20.15 0.86 5.68
CA GLN A 255 -19.50 -0.23 4.93
C GLN A 255 -18.01 -0.36 5.23
N LEU A 256 -17.46 0.49 6.10
CA LEU A 256 -16.03 0.58 6.41
C LEU A 256 -15.76 0.24 7.88
N PRO A 257 -14.62 -0.37 8.22
CA PRO A 257 -13.63 -0.91 7.30
C PRO A 257 -14.17 -2.10 6.52
N MET A 258 -13.75 -2.24 5.26
CA MET A 258 -14.07 -3.41 4.46
C MET A 258 -13.32 -4.64 4.96
N THR A 259 -13.81 -5.83 4.60
CA THR A 259 -12.98 -7.04 4.69
C THR A 259 -11.74 -6.89 3.82
N GLN A 260 -10.67 -7.62 4.13
CA GLN A 260 -9.39 -7.49 3.41
C GLN A 260 -9.51 -7.68 1.90
N SER A 261 -10.28 -8.68 1.45
CA SER A 261 -10.49 -8.95 0.03
C SER A 261 -11.29 -7.85 -0.67
N ALA A 262 -12.35 -7.34 -0.03
CA ALA A 262 -13.15 -6.25 -0.56
C ALA A 262 -12.36 -4.94 -0.58
N GLY A 263 -11.64 -4.62 0.49
CA GLY A 263 -10.78 -3.45 0.59
C GLY A 263 -9.74 -3.42 -0.52
N ALA A 264 -8.99 -4.51 -0.71
CA ALA A 264 -8.02 -4.64 -1.80
C ALA A 264 -8.66 -4.40 -3.18
N LYS A 265 -9.87 -4.94 -3.42
CA LYS A 265 -10.57 -4.82 -4.70
C LYS A 265 -11.15 -3.44 -4.97
N TYR A 266 -11.75 -2.81 -3.98
CA TYR A 266 -12.60 -1.63 -4.15
C TYR A 266 -11.93 -0.32 -3.73
N LEU A 267 -11.01 -0.36 -2.76
CA LEU A 267 -10.36 0.84 -2.22
C LEU A 267 -9.03 1.15 -2.90
N TYR A 268 -8.42 0.16 -3.57
CA TYR A 268 -7.13 0.29 -4.25
C TYR A 268 -7.27 0.14 -5.76
N ASP A 269 -6.40 0.86 -6.47
CA ASP A 269 -6.25 0.66 -7.90
C ASP A 269 -5.65 -0.73 -8.18
N HIS A 270 -5.97 -1.30 -9.34
CA HIS A 270 -5.49 -2.63 -9.76
C HIS A 270 -5.65 -3.76 -8.71
N GLY A 271 -6.62 -3.64 -7.80
CA GLY A 271 -6.88 -4.66 -6.78
C GLY A 271 -5.82 -4.73 -5.66
N GLY A 272 -5.03 -3.66 -5.46
CA GLY A 272 -4.10 -3.55 -4.33
C GLY A 272 -2.80 -2.86 -4.71
N VAL A 273 -1.89 -3.60 -5.34
CA VAL A 273 -0.51 -3.17 -5.59
C VAL A 273 -0.16 -3.29 -7.07
N THR A 274 0.30 -2.20 -7.66
CA THR A 274 0.90 -2.17 -8.99
C THR A 274 2.41 -2.37 -8.89
N MET A 275 2.98 -3.26 -9.70
CA MET A 275 4.43 -3.47 -9.73
C MET A 275 5.11 -2.58 -10.78
N THR A 276 6.34 -2.15 -10.49
CA THR A 276 7.22 -1.55 -11.51
C THR A 276 7.57 -2.56 -12.60
N ASP A 277 7.99 -2.08 -13.76
CA ASP A 277 8.28 -2.91 -14.94
C ASP A 277 9.36 -3.98 -14.69
N ASN A 278 10.34 -3.65 -13.85
CA ASN A 278 11.38 -4.59 -13.42
C ASN A 278 11.02 -5.36 -12.15
N THR A 279 9.80 -5.20 -11.63
CA THR A 279 9.25 -5.89 -10.46
C THR A 279 10.03 -5.68 -9.16
N SER A 280 10.80 -4.59 -9.07
CA SER A 280 11.60 -4.25 -7.89
C SER A 280 10.83 -3.49 -6.82
N ALA A 281 9.76 -2.78 -7.21
CA ALA A 281 8.93 -2.04 -6.28
C ALA A 281 7.43 -2.30 -6.48
N GLY A 282 6.71 -2.46 -5.37
CA GLY A 282 5.25 -2.50 -5.31
C GLY A 282 4.67 -1.15 -4.90
N ILE A 283 3.66 -0.68 -5.61
CA ILE A 283 3.07 0.65 -5.47
C ILE A 283 1.60 0.48 -5.09
N ALA A 284 1.22 0.96 -3.90
CA ALA A 284 -0.17 1.02 -3.45
C ALA A 284 -0.75 2.40 -3.76
N SER A 285 -1.89 2.43 -4.45
CA SER A 285 -2.61 3.66 -4.80
C SER A 285 -4.11 3.50 -4.54
N GLY A 286 -4.75 4.54 -4.01
CA GLY A 286 -6.20 4.54 -3.77
C GLY A 286 -7.00 4.59 -5.07
N GLY A 287 -8.04 3.76 -5.16
CA GLY A 287 -8.93 3.60 -6.33
C GLY A 287 -10.41 3.88 -6.05
N ALA A 288 -10.73 4.49 -4.91
CA ALA A 288 -12.09 4.84 -4.49
C ALA A 288 -12.30 6.37 -4.43
N TRP A 289 -13.55 6.81 -4.22
CA TRP A 289 -13.87 8.20 -3.91
C TRP A 289 -13.05 8.69 -2.71
N GLY A 290 -12.45 9.88 -2.83
CA GLY A 290 -11.46 10.42 -1.90
C GLY A 290 -10.01 9.99 -2.18
N GLY A 291 -9.79 9.10 -3.15
CA GLY A 291 -8.48 8.65 -3.61
C GLY A 291 -7.59 8.08 -2.49
N GLY A 292 -6.29 8.39 -2.53
CA GLY A 292 -5.33 7.97 -1.50
C GLY A 292 -5.70 8.45 -0.08
N GLY A 293 -6.45 9.55 0.05
CA GLY A 293 -6.90 10.06 1.35
C GLY A 293 -7.91 9.14 2.05
N THR A 294 -8.60 8.27 1.30
CA THR A 294 -9.53 7.27 1.86
C THR A 294 -8.78 6.13 2.55
N VAL A 295 -7.59 5.77 2.05
CA VAL A 295 -6.82 4.60 2.50
C VAL A 295 -5.54 4.93 3.29
N ASN A 296 -5.14 6.20 3.35
CA ASN A 296 -3.95 6.60 4.12
C ASN A 296 -4.14 6.45 5.64
N TRP A 297 -3.04 6.62 6.36
CA TRP A 297 -2.91 6.27 7.78
C TRP A 297 -2.97 7.48 8.73
N SER A 298 -3.72 8.52 8.37
CA SER A 298 -3.97 9.74 9.17
C SER A 298 -2.79 10.66 9.53
N VAL A 299 -1.56 10.19 9.36
CA VAL A 299 -0.35 10.96 9.68
C VAL A 299 -0.27 12.28 8.91
N CYS A 300 0.11 13.35 9.62
CA CYS A 300 0.24 14.70 9.09
C CYS A 300 1.63 15.25 9.35
N PHE A 301 2.32 15.65 8.29
CA PHE A 301 3.59 16.37 8.37
C PHE A 301 3.49 17.66 7.55
N ARG A 302 4.06 18.75 8.06
CA ARG A 302 4.35 19.91 7.23
C ARG A 302 5.52 19.61 6.28
N LEU A 303 5.58 20.33 5.17
CA LEU A 303 6.72 20.22 4.26
C LEU A 303 7.97 20.76 4.96
N GLN A 304 9.03 19.95 4.97
CA GLN A 304 10.24 20.25 5.73
C GLN A 304 11.02 21.40 5.12
N ASP A 305 11.64 22.23 5.96
CA ASP A 305 12.33 23.46 5.54
C ASP A 305 13.43 23.20 4.52
N PHE A 306 14.24 22.15 4.69
CA PHE A 306 15.29 21.81 3.71
C PHE A 306 14.72 21.46 2.32
N VAL A 307 13.52 20.87 2.25
CA VAL A 307 12.83 20.60 0.97
C VAL A 307 12.28 21.89 0.39
N ARG A 308 11.70 22.76 1.22
CA ARG A 308 11.22 24.09 0.80
C ARG A 308 12.37 24.92 0.22
N GLU A 309 13.54 24.87 0.86
CA GLU A 309 14.76 25.51 0.39
C GLU A 309 15.24 24.95 -0.95
N GLU A 310 15.27 23.62 -1.09
CA GLU A 310 15.62 22.97 -2.35
C GLU A 310 14.67 23.41 -3.49
N TRP A 311 13.36 23.42 -3.24
CA TRP A 311 12.36 23.78 -4.25
C TRP A 311 12.45 25.26 -4.62
N ALA A 312 12.64 26.15 -3.64
CA ALA A 312 12.85 27.57 -3.90
C ALA A 312 14.14 27.84 -4.68
N ALA A 313 15.24 27.14 -4.36
CA ALA A 313 16.50 27.23 -5.11
C ALA A 313 16.37 26.79 -6.58
N LYS A 314 15.37 25.96 -6.91
CA LYS A 314 15.00 25.59 -8.29
C LYS A 314 14.13 26.64 -9.01
N GLY A 315 13.99 27.83 -8.43
CA GLY A 315 13.25 28.95 -9.01
C GLY A 315 11.76 28.96 -8.66
N LEU A 316 11.37 28.31 -7.56
CA LEU A 316 9.98 28.26 -7.07
C LEU A 316 9.87 28.98 -5.71
N PRO A 317 10.04 30.32 -5.67
CA PRO A 317 10.15 31.08 -4.41
C PRO A 317 8.90 30.98 -3.52
N LEU A 318 7.74 30.61 -4.09
CA LEU A 318 6.50 30.33 -3.36
C LEU A 318 6.75 29.44 -2.13
N PHE A 319 7.56 28.39 -2.25
CA PHE A 319 7.72 27.44 -1.14
C PHE A 319 8.41 28.03 0.08
N LYS A 320 9.06 29.20 -0.02
CA LYS A 320 9.60 29.97 1.11
C LYS A 320 8.81 31.24 1.43
N SER A 321 7.70 31.51 0.73
CA SER A 321 6.88 32.69 0.99
C SER A 321 5.86 32.43 2.09
N SER A 322 5.39 33.53 2.70
CA SER A 322 4.27 33.52 3.64
C SER A 322 2.98 32.98 3.01
N ASP A 323 2.80 33.16 1.69
CA ASP A 323 1.61 32.62 1.02
C ASP A 323 1.53 31.10 1.13
N PHE A 324 2.67 30.40 1.07
CA PHE A 324 2.69 28.94 1.24
C PHE A 324 2.58 28.52 2.70
N ASP A 325 3.09 29.32 3.65
CA ASP A 325 2.81 29.13 5.07
C ASP A 325 1.29 29.22 5.34
N ASP A 326 0.63 30.25 4.80
CA ASP A 326 -0.82 30.41 4.93
C ASP A 326 -1.59 29.25 4.28
N CYS A 327 -1.10 28.68 3.18
CA CYS A 327 -1.69 27.48 2.58
C CYS A 327 -1.58 26.27 3.53
N GLN A 328 -0.41 26.04 4.13
CA GLN A 328 -0.22 24.96 5.09
C GLN A 328 -1.09 25.16 6.33
N ASP A 329 -1.19 26.39 6.86
CA ASP A 329 -2.01 26.72 8.02
C ASP A 329 -3.50 26.45 7.77
N ARG A 330 -4.05 26.94 6.65
CA ARG A 330 -5.45 26.67 6.28
C ARG A 330 -5.75 25.18 6.19
N VAL A 331 -4.86 24.41 5.57
CA VAL A 331 -5.00 22.95 5.45
C VAL A 331 -4.94 22.30 6.82
N TRP A 332 -3.94 22.65 7.62
CA TRP A 332 -3.69 22.09 8.95
C TRP A 332 -4.89 22.31 9.89
N ASP A 333 -5.41 23.53 9.91
CA ASP A 333 -6.56 23.92 10.72
C ASP A 333 -7.85 23.25 10.25
N PHE A 334 -8.09 23.19 8.93
CA PHE A 334 -9.30 22.60 8.38
C PHE A 334 -9.42 21.09 8.66
N ILE A 335 -8.30 20.36 8.60
CA ILE A 335 -8.27 18.93 8.93
C ILE A 335 -8.09 18.68 10.44
N GLY A 336 -7.88 19.73 11.23
CA GLY A 336 -7.66 19.69 12.67
C GLY A 336 -6.50 18.77 13.05
N ALA A 337 -5.36 18.89 12.33
CA ALA A 337 -4.17 18.09 12.58
C ALA A 337 -3.62 18.37 13.99
N SER A 338 -3.54 17.34 14.84
CA SER A 338 -3.12 17.50 16.23
C SER A 338 -2.53 16.22 16.84
N LYS A 339 -1.78 16.39 17.93
CA LYS A 339 -1.28 15.29 18.78
C LYS A 339 -2.22 14.96 19.96
N SER A 340 -3.22 15.81 20.24
CA SER A 340 -4.04 15.75 21.46
C SER A 340 -4.83 14.44 21.63
N GLY A 341 -5.28 13.84 20.53
CA GLY A 341 -6.03 12.57 20.53
C GLY A 341 -5.14 11.32 20.45
N ILE A 342 -3.81 11.43 20.55
CA ILE A 342 -2.92 10.30 20.33
C ILE A 342 -2.86 9.40 21.56
N ARG A 343 -3.22 8.13 21.35
CA ARG A 343 -2.85 7.01 22.21
C ARG A 343 -1.98 6.04 21.42
N HIS A 344 -0.72 5.91 21.84
CA HIS A 344 0.20 4.96 21.20
C HIS A 344 -0.21 3.51 21.47
N ASN A 345 -0.13 2.66 20.44
CA ASN A 345 -0.08 1.21 20.61
C ASN A 345 1.37 0.76 20.88
N HIS A 346 1.59 -0.55 21.05
CA HIS A 346 2.91 -1.10 21.36
C HIS A 346 3.97 -0.75 20.30
N ARG A 347 3.62 -0.91 19.02
CA ARG A 347 4.55 -0.64 17.90
C ARG A 347 5.09 0.79 17.89
N ASN A 348 4.21 1.76 18.19
CA ASN A 348 4.58 3.16 18.26
C ASN A 348 5.45 3.45 19.49
N ARG A 349 5.14 2.86 20.66
CA ARG A 349 5.98 2.97 21.86
C ARG A 349 7.38 2.39 21.66
N VAL A 350 7.50 1.23 21.03
CA VAL A 350 8.80 0.62 20.72
C VAL A 350 9.69 1.58 19.91
N LEU A 351 9.12 2.31 18.95
CA LEU A 351 9.89 3.28 18.17
C LEU A 351 10.38 4.44 19.05
N LEU A 352 9.51 5.02 19.87
CA LEU A 352 9.85 6.14 20.78
C LEU A 352 10.86 5.71 21.85
N ASP A 353 10.57 4.62 22.57
CA ASP A 353 11.38 4.12 23.68
C ASP A 353 12.74 3.61 23.17
N GLY A 354 12.75 2.93 22.03
CA GLY A 354 13.98 2.43 21.42
C GLY A 354 14.88 3.56 20.93
N SER A 355 14.31 4.57 20.27
CA SER A 355 15.06 5.77 19.89
C SER A 355 15.60 6.50 21.12
N SER A 356 14.80 6.68 22.17
CA SER A 356 15.26 7.31 23.43
C SER A 356 16.41 6.52 24.06
N LYS A 357 16.34 5.19 24.13
CA LYS A 357 17.41 4.33 24.65
C LYS A 357 18.71 4.44 23.85
N LEU A 358 18.62 4.70 22.55
CA LEU A 358 19.77 4.86 21.65
C LEU A 358 20.26 6.33 21.56
N GLY A 359 19.53 7.27 22.16
CA GLY A 359 19.83 8.70 22.08
C GLY A 359 19.48 9.34 20.74
N TRP A 360 18.53 8.76 19.99
CA TRP A 360 18.09 9.23 18.68
C TRP A 360 16.87 10.13 18.76
N LYS A 361 16.76 11.07 17.82
CA LYS A 361 15.61 11.96 17.69
C LYS A 361 14.36 11.22 17.18
N ALA A 362 13.30 11.28 17.98
CA ALA A 362 11.99 10.72 17.67
C ALA A 362 10.89 11.52 18.39
N ASP A 363 9.70 11.56 17.80
CA ASP A 363 8.55 12.28 18.37
C ASP A 363 7.22 11.60 17.94
N SER A 364 6.15 11.96 18.63
CA SER A 364 4.78 11.74 18.17
C SER A 364 4.48 12.60 16.94
N VAL A 365 3.61 12.12 16.06
CA VAL A 365 3.18 12.86 14.86
C VAL A 365 1.68 13.08 14.82
N GLU A 366 1.28 14.27 14.41
CA GLU A 366 -0.09 14.73 14.30
C GLU A 366 -0.95 13.83 13.41
N GLN A 367 -2.23 13.74 13.77
CA GLN A 367 -3.25 13.01 13.03
C GLN A 367 -4.36 13.96 12.58
N ASN A 368 -4.90 13.76 11.37
CA ASN A 368 -6.04 14.52 10.85
C ASN A 368 -7.39 14.07 11.42
N THR A 369 -7.51 13.95 12.74
CA THR A 369 -8.71 13.45 13.43
C THR A 369 -9.46 14.54 14.18
N ALA A 370 -9.14 15.82 13.95
CA ALA A 370 -9.69 16.96 14.69
C ALA A 370 -9.66 16.77 16.21
N SER A 371 -8.48 16.40 16.73
CA SER A 371 -8.23 16.16 18.16
C SER A 371 -9.01 15.00 18.80
N LYS A 372 -9.72 14.18 18.02
CA LYS A 372 -10.37 12.98 18.53
C LYS A 372 -9.40 11.80 18.57
N GLU A 373 -9.53 10.96 19.59
CA GLU A 373 -8.83 9.67 19.62
C GLU A 373 -9.35 8.77 18.49
N HIS A 374 -8.44 8.19 17.72
CA HIS A 374 -8.76 7.29 16.62
C HIS A 374 -8.01 5.96 16.74
N TYR A 375 -8.47 5.10 17.64
CA TYR A 375 -7.80 3.85 18.02
C TYR A 375 -8.30 2.63 17.21
N CYS A 376 -8.28 2.69 15.86
CA CYS A 376 -8.89 1.64 15.03
C CYS A 376 -7.91 0.60 14.45
N GLY A 377 -6.71 1.01 14.00
CA GLY A 377 -5.74 0.17 13.31
C GLY A 377 -6.09 -0.27 11.88
N GLN A 378 -7.29 0.11 11.40
CA GLN A 378 -7.86 -0.39 10.14
C GLN A 378 -8.03 0.71 9.06
N CYS A 379 -7.40 1.88 9.20
CA CYS A 379 -7.55 3.02 8.24
C CYS A 379 -7.25 2.64 6.78
N HIS A 380 -6.43 1.62 6.56
CA HIS A 380 -6.09 1.07 5.24
C HIS A 380 -7.28 0.39 4.53
N LEU A 381 -8.30 -0.02 5.29
CA LEU A 381 -9.54 -0.62 4.80
C LEU A 381 -10.71 0.38 4.80
N GLY A 382 -10.41 1.68 4.93
CA GLY A 382 -11.38 2.77 5.02
C GLY A 382 -11.77 3.12 6.46
N CYS A 383 -12.23 4.36 6.66
CA CYS A 383 -12.54 4.89 7.99
C CYS A 383 -14.04 4.75 8.31
N GLY A 384 -14.41 3.75 9.10
CA GLY A 384 -15.80 3.53 9.52
C GLY A 384 -16.34 4.53 10.54
N SER A 385 -15.48 5.20 11.32
CA SER A 385 -15.90 6.21 12.29
C SER A 385 -16.10 7.60 11.68
N ALA A 386 -15.70 7.80 10.41
CA ALA A 386 -15.67 9.11 9.75
C ALA A 386 -14.90 10.20 10.53
N GLU A 387 -13.91 9.81 11.34
CA GLU A 387 -13.09 10.76 12.11
C GLU A 387 -11.85 11.23 11.35
N LYS A 388 -11.31 10.39 10.47
CA LYS A 388 -10.18 10.72 9.61
C LYS A 388 -10.62 11.76 8.57
N ARG A 389 -10.25 13.02 8.78
CA ARG A 389 -10.64 14.20 7.97
C ARG A 389 -9.90 14.28 6.64
N GLY A 390 -9.98 13.20 5.86
CA GLY A 390 -9.52 13.14 4.47
C GLY A 390 -10.53 13.75 3.49
N PRO A 391 -10.33 13.59 2.17
CA PRO A 391 -11.14 14.24 1.16
C PRO A 391 -12.63 13.87 1.24
N ALA A 392 -12.95 12.58 1.37
CA ALA A 392 -14.32 12.08 1.44
C ALA A 392 -15.08 12.42 2.74
N VAL A 393 -14.36 12.85 3.79
CA VAL A 393 -14.94 13.11 5.13
C VAL A 393 -15.01 14.60 5.44
N ALA A 394 -14.09 15.41 4.92
CA ALA A 394 -14.02 16.84 5.26
C ALA A 394 -14.08 17.77 4.03
N TRP A 395 -13.23 17.54 3.03
CA TRP A 395 -13.07 18.50 1.93
C TRP A 395 -14.21 18.47 0.91
N LEU A 396 -14.59 17.28 0.43
CA LEU A 396 -15.68 17.12 -0.53
C LEU A 396 -17.05 17.41 0.10
N PRO A 397 -17.33 17.05 1.37
CA PRO A 397 -18.53 17.53 2.06
C PRO A 397 -18.62 19.05 2.10
N ALA A 398 -17.55 19.75 2.49
CA ALA A 398 -17.52 21.21 2.49
C ALA A 398 -17.70 21.81 1.08
N ALA A 399 -17.19 21.15 0.04
CA ALA A 399 -17.45 21.55 -1.34
C ALA A 399 -18.93 21.36 -1.73
N GLY A 400 -19.55 20.26 -1.30
CA GLY A 400 -20.96 19.95 -1.53
C GLY A 400 -21.89 20.96 -0.83
N ASP A 401 -21.59 21.29 0.43
CA ASP A 401 -22.28 22.36 1.19
C ASP A 401 -22.17 23.72 0.49
N ALA A 402 -21.07 23.97 -0.24
CA ALA A 402 -20.86 25.16 -1.06
C ALA A 402 -21.44 25.05 -2.48
N GLY A 403 -22.12 23.95 -2.83
CA GLY A 403 -22.83 23.76 -4.09
C GLY A 403 -22.05 23.05 -5.20
N ALA A 404 -20.95 22.37 -4.90
CA ALA A 404 -20.28 21.50 -5.86
C ALA A 404 -21.13 20.24 -6.15
N GLU A 405 -21.11 19.79 -7.41
CA GLU A 405 -21.77 18.55 -7.84
C GLU A 405 -20.75 17.43 -8.05
N PHE A 406 -21.19 16.18 -7.92
CA PHE A 406 -20.31 15.02 -7.87
C PHE A 406 -20.72 13.93 -8.86
N MET A 407 -19.75 13.24 -9.48
CA MET A 407 -19.99 12.07 -10.32
C MET A 407 -18.94 10.98 -10.03
N GLU A 408 -19.35 9.91 -9.36
CA GLU A 408 -18.56 8.70 -9.21
C GLU A 408 -18.68 7.77 -10.43
N GLY A 409 -17.78 6.80 -10.55
CA GLY A 409 -17.80 5.83 -11.65
C GLY A 409 -17.50 6.42 -13.05
N PHE A 410 -16.97 7.65 -13.12
CA PHE A 410 -16.59 8.31 -14.37
C PHE A 410 -15.10 8.21 -14.67
N GLU A 411 -14.74 7.31 -15.59
CA GLU A 411 -13.38 7.18 -16.09
C GLU A 411 -13.13 8.22 -17.19
N VAL A 412 -12.48 9.34 -16.83
CA VAL A 412 -12.02 10.34 -17.82
C VAL A 412 -10.95 9.74 -18.70
N ARG A 413 -11.18 9.75 -20.02
CA ARG A 413 -10.28 9.15 -21.02
C ARG A 413 -9.41 10.17 -21.72
N ARG A 414 -9.92 11.39 -21.89
CA ARG A 414 -9.21 12.49 -22.55
C ARG A 414 -9.76 13.86 -22.15
N ILE A 415 -8.91 14.86 -22.26
CA ILE A 415 -9.28 16.29 -22.26
C ILE A 415 -9.78 16.65 -23.67
N THR A 416 -10.77 17.54 -23.73
CA THR A 416 -11.23 18.12 -25.00
C THR A 416 -10.59 19.49 -25.19
N PHE A 417 -10.14 19.78 -26.41
CA PHE A 417 -9.54 21.06 -26.78
C PHE A 417 -10.41 21.80 -27.80
N ALA A 418 -10.27 23.13 -27.84
CA ALA A 418 -10.78 23.94 -28.93
C ALA A 418 -10.02 23.64 -30.24
N SER A 419 -10.45 24.27 -31.33
CA SER A 419 -9.84 24.07 -32.65
C SER A 419 -8.36 24.50 -32.73
N ASP A 420 -7.90 25.32 -31.78
CA ASP A 420 -6.49 25.70 -31.66
C ASP A 420 -5.59 24.56 -31.13
N GLY A 421 -6.18 23.49 -30.58
CA GLY A 421 -5.46 22.37 -29.97
C GLY A 421 -4.74 22.72 -28.66
N ILE A 422 -4.97 23.92 -28.10
CA ILE A 422 -4.25 24.48 -26.94
C ILE A 422 -5.21 24.76 -25.79
N THR A 423 -6.39 25.30 -26.10
CA THR A 423 -7.37 25.71 -25.09
C THR A 423 -8.21 24.52 -24.66
N ALA A 424 -8.08 24.10 -23.41
CA ALA A 424 -8.94 23.06 -22.85
C ALA A 424 -10.38 23.56 -22.71
N THR A 425 -11.33 22.74 -23.12
CA THR A 425 -12.78 23.05 -23.14
C THR A 425 -13.61 22.10 -22.30
N GLY A 426 -12.99 21.11 -21.66
CA GLY A 426 -13.69 20.08 -20.93
C GLY A 426 -12.98 18.73 -20.94
N VAL A 427 -13.74 17.69 -20.60
CA VAL A 427 -13.28 16.29 -20.56
C VAL A 427 -14.32 15.35 -21.16
N GLU A 428 -13.86 14.22 -21.66
CA GLU A 428 -14.71 13.15 -22.15
C GLU A 428 -14.24 11.80 -21.60
N GLY A 429 -15.19 10.94 -21.24
CA GLY A 429 -14.92 9.67 -20.58
C GLY A 429 -16.08 8.69 -20.66
N LEU A 430 -15.93 7.59 -19.94
CA LEU A 430 -16.97 6.58 -19.79
C LEU A 430 -17.49 6.59 -18.35
N TRP A 431 -18.77 6.86 -18.17
CA TRP A 431 -19.47 6.72 -16.90
C TRP A 431 -20.08 5.33 -16.79
N THR A 432 -19.95 4.71 -15.62
CA THR A 432 -20.56 3.40 -15.31
C THR A 432 -21.41 3.54 -14.04
N SER A 433 -22.70 3.21 -14.13
CA SER A 433 -23.63 3.27 -13.00
C SER A 433 -23.32 2.20 -11.96
N ARG A 434 -23.80 2.33 -10.73
CA ARG A 434 -24.02 1.18 -9.84
C ARG A 434 -25.09 0.23 -10.42
N ASP A 435 -25.25 -0.94 -9.83
CA ASP A 435 -26.40 -1.79 -10.12
C ASP A 435 -27.70 -1.26 -9.51
N SER A 436 -28.82 -1.95 -9.79
CA SER A 436 -30.15 -1.53 -9.31
C SER A 436 -30.30 -1.52 -7.79
N ASN A 437 -29.39 -2.16 -7.05
CA ASN A 437 -29.36 -2.19 -5.59
C ASN A 437 -28.27 -1.27 -5.01
N GLY A 438 -27.64 -0.43 -5.83
CA GLY A 438 -26.56 0.46 -5.41
C GLY A 438 -25.22 -0.26 -5.15
N GLN A 439 -25.05 -1.49 -5.63
CA GLN A 439 -23.84 -2.29 -5.43
C GLN A 439 -22.96 -2.33 -6.69
N LEU A 440 -21.74 -2.88 -6.54
CA LEU A 440 -20.70 -2.91 -7.59
C LEU A 440 -20.28 -4.32 -8.01
N HIS A 441 -20.83 -5.35 -7.36
CA HIS A 441 -20.44 -6.75 -7.55
C HIS A 441 -20.91 -7.34 -8.89
N THR A 442 -21.99 -6.81 -9.47
CA THR A 442 -22.52 -7.31 -10.74
C THR A 442 -21.57 -6.99 -11.91
N PRO A 443 -21.55 -7.83 -12.97
CA PRO A 443 -20.68 -7.62 -14.12
C PRO A 443 -20.92 -6.26 -14.79
N LEU A 444 -19.85 -5.64 -15.32
CA LEU A 444 -19.93 -4.35 -16.01
C LEU A 444 -20.96 -4.36 -17.17
N SER A 445 -21.13 -5.50 -17.84
CA SER A 445 -22.10 -5.67 -18.94
C SER A 445 -23.57 -5.55 -18.50
N SER A 446 -23.85 -5.71 -17.21
CA SER A 446 -25.20 -5.57 -16.64
C SER A 446 -25.50 -4.17 -16.11
N ARG A 447 -24.48 -3.32 -16.02
CA ARG A 447 -24.55 -1.96 -15.48
C ARG A 447 -24.68 -0.96 -16.63
N THR A 448 -25.30 0.19 -16.36
CA THR A 448 -25.46 1.22 -17.39
C THR A 448 -24.12 1.88 -17.66
N GLN A 449 -23.72 1.95 -18.93
CA GLN A 449 -22.51 2.64 -19.35
C GLN A 449 -22.86 3.76 -20.35
N ARG A 450 -22.29 4.95 -20.16
CA ARG A 450 -22.57 6.13 -20.98
C ARG A 450 -21.28 6.89 -21.28
N THR A 451 -21.09 7.27 -22.54
CA THR A 451 -20.09 8.28 -22.87
C THR A 451 -20.60 9.63 -22.39
N VAL A 452 -19.82 10.31 -21.54
CA VAL A 452 -20.17 11.63 -21.01
C VAL A 452 -19.10 12.63 -21.44
N ARG A 453 -19.54 13.83 -21.82
CA ARG A 453 -18.68 14.98 -22.11
C ARG A 453 -19.07 16.13 -21.18
N ILE A 454 -18.12 16.58 -20.37
CA ILE A 454 -18.32 17.72 -19.47
C ILE A 454 -17.58 18.90 -20.08
N LYS A 455 -18.32 19.91 -20.55
CA LYS A 455 -17.76 21.18 -21.03
C LYS A 455 -17.48 22.09 -19.84
N ALA A 456 -16.30 22.68 -19.80
CA ALA A 456 -15.88 23.54 -18.70
C ALA A 456 -15.02 24.71 -19.18
N LYS A 457 -15.07 25.84 -18.46
CA LYS A 457 -14.18 26.99 -18.72
C LYS A 457 -12.76 26.70 -18.27
N LYS A 458 -12.59 25.90 -17.22
CA LYS A 458 -11.29 25.47 -16.66
C LYS A 458 -11.34 23.97 -16.37
N VAL A 459 -10.25 23.27 -16.65
CA VAL A 459 -10.08 21.83 -16.37
C VAL A 459 -8.93 21.65 -15.39
N ILE A 460 -9.20 20.99 -14.26
CA ILE A 460 -8.18 20.62 -13.27
C ILE A 460 -8.05 19.10 -13.27
N ILE A 461 -6.83 18.60 -13.51
CA ILE A 461 -6.51 17.18 -13.39
C ILE A 461 -5.91 16.92 -12.00
N SER A 462 -6.50 15.97 -11.28
CA SER A 462 -6.13 15.56 -9.93
C SER A 462 -6.16 14.03 -9.79
N GLY A 463 -5.75 13.31 -10.84
CA GLY A 463 -5.72 11.84 -10.89
C GLY A 463 -4.55 11.20 -10.15
N GLY A 464 -3.67 12.00 -9.54
CA GLY A 464 -2.47 11.54 -8.85
C GLY A 464 -1.33 11.17 -9.81
N SER A 465 -0.17 10.85 -9.26
CA SER A 465 1.07 10.73 -10.04
C SER A 465 1.14 9.54 -10.99
N LEU A 466 0.18 8.63 -10.95
CA LEU A 466 0.06 7.55 -11.93
C LEU A 466 -0.88 7.93 -13.08
N TRP A 467 -2.09 8.41 -12.78
CA TRP A 467 -3.10 8.65 -13.81
C TRP A 467 -3.01 10.01 -14.49
N THR A 468 -2.63 11.07 -13.77
CA THR A 468 -2.49 12.41 -14.35
C THR A 468 -1.56 12.46 -15.57
N PRO A 469 -0.32 11.96 -15.53
CA PRO A 469 0.54 11.96 -16.72
C PRO A 469 -0.07 11.14 -17.87
N THR A 470 -0.69 9.99 -17.56
CA THR A 470 -1.33 9.14 -18.57
C THR A 470 -2.53 9.80 -19.24
N ILE A 471 -3.36 10.53 -18.49
CA ILE A 471 -4.49 11.32 -19.04
C ILE A 471 -3.95 12.43 -19.95
N LEU A 472 -2.93 13.17 -19.52
CA LEU A 472 -2.31 14.23 -20.34
C LEU A 472 -1.72 13.65 -21.64
N GLN A 473 -0.95 12.55 -21.55
CA GLN A 473 -0.37 11.85 -22.70
C GLN A 473 -1.45 11.38 -23.70
N LYS A 474 -2.52 10.72 -23.20
CA LYS A 474 -3.65 10.25 -24.01
C LYS A 474 -4.45 11.40 -24.64
N SER A 475 -4.43 12.57 -24.03
CA SER A 475 -5.08 13.78 -24.55
C SER A 475 -4.24 14.51 -25.61
N GLY A 476 -3.02 14.05 -25.88
CA GLY A 476 -2.16 14.63 -26.91
C GLY A 476 -1.23 15.75 -26.44
N VAL A 477 -1.14 16.00 -25.13
CA VAL A 477 -0.21 16.98 -24.55
C VAL A 477 1.23 16.60 -24.90
N LYS A 478 1.96 17.49 -25.58
CA LYS A 478 3.29 17.22 -26.16
C LYS A 478 4.48 17.58 -25.26
N ASN A 479 4.23 18.03 -24.02
CA ASN A 479 5.32 18.37 -23.11
C ASN A 479 6.16 17.12 -22.75
N PRO A 480 7.47 17.09 -23.06
CA PRO A 480 8.33 15.92 -22.87
C PRO A 480 8.65 15.60 -21.40
N ASN A 481 8.24 16.45 -20.46
CA ASN A 481 8.39 16.25 -19.02
C ASN A 481 7.19 15.51 -18.40
N VAL A 482 6.05 15.41 -19.09
CA VAL A 482 4.88 14.67 -18.61
C VAL A 482 5.22 13.19 -18.46
N GLY A 483 5.07 12.68 -17.24
CA GLY A 483 5.40 11.31 -16.85
C GLY A 483 6.82 11.14 -16.30
N LYS A 484 7.73 12.11 -16.46
CA LYS A 484 9.09 12.01 -15.92
C LYS A 484 9.15 12.45 -14.46
N TYR A 485 10.26 12.12 -13.79
CA TYR A 485 10.56 12.56 -12.43
C TYR A 485 9.64 11.98 -11.35
N LEU A 486 9.18 10.74 -11.55
CA LEU A 486 8.43 10.02 -10.54
C LEU A 486 9.34 9.70 -9.34
N HIS A 487 8.92 10.12 -8.15
CA HIS A 487 9.49 9.71 -6.88
C HIS A 487 8.49 8.84 -6.12
N LEU A 488 9.00 7.89 -5.32
CA LEU A 488 8.20 6.85 -4.68
C LEU A 488 8.33 6.78 -3.16
N HIS A 489 9.31 7.42 -2.53
CA HIS A 489 9.70 7.09 -1.15
C HIS A 489 9.81 5.57 -0.90
N PRO A 490 10.78 4.90 -1.51
CA PRO A 490 10.90 3.45 -1.43
C PRO A 490 11.20 3.00 0.01
N VAL A 491 10.54 1.94 0.47
CA VAL A 491 10.71 1.42 1.83
C VAL A 491 11.16 -0.03 1.88
N ASN A 492 11.95 -0.38 2.89
CA ASN A 492 12.14 -1.75 3.36
C ASN A 492 11.58 -1.92 4.78
N PHE A 493 11.36 -3.16 5.18
CA PHE A 493 10.65 -3.49 6.42
C PHE A 493 11.53 -4.22 7.42
N VAL A 494 11.22 -4.02 8.70
CA VAL A 494 11.71 -4.85 9.80
C VAL A 494 10.51 -5.29 10.64
N SER A 495 10.38 -6.59 10.89
CA SER A 495 9.42 -7.12 11.86
C SER A 495 10.14 -7.66 13.10
N ALA A 496 9.52 -7.57 14.27
CA ALA A 496 10.03 -8.15 15.49
C ALA A 496 8.93 -8.78 16.34
N THR A 497 9.27 -9.90 16.98
CA THR A 497 8.39 -10.61 17.92
C THR A 497 8.74 -10.23 19.36
N PHE A 498 7.74 -10.10 20.21
CA PHE A 498 7.85 -9.70 21.62
C PHE A 498 7.27 -10.78 22.54
N LYS A 499 7.53 -10.71 23.86
CA LYS A 499 6.90 -11.62 24.84
C LYS A 499 5.48 -11.15 25.21
N GLU A 500 5.28 -9.85 25.14
CA GLU A 500 4.05 -9.15 25.50
C GLU A 500 2.95 -9.37 24.46
N ASP A 501 1.70 -9.44 24.90
CA ASP A 501 0.53 -9.43 23.99
C ASP A 501 0.40 -8.04 23.34
N VAL A 502 0.91 -7.90 22.10
CA VAL A 502 1.03 -6.58 21.45
C VAL A 502 -0.19 -6.20 20.61
N ARG A 503 -1.02 -7.18 20.22
CA ARG A 503 -2.22 -7.02 19.36
C ARG A 503 -2.01 -6.00 18.25
N PRO A 504 -1.11 -6.29 17.29
CA PRO A 504 -0.52 -5.27 16.45
C PRO A 504 -1.50 -4.56 15.51
N TRP A 505 -2.68 -5.15 15.28
CA TRP A 505 -3.78 -4.61 14.47
C TRP A 505 -4.62 -3.55 15.20
N GLU A 506 -4.38 -3.28 16.49
CA GLU A 506 -5.11 -2.27 17.26
C GLU A 506 -4.37 -0.92 17.29
N GLY A 507 -5.14 0.18 17.43
CA GLY A 507 -4.62 1.53 17.63
C GLY A 507 -4.11 2.25 16.38
N GLY A 508 -3.68 3.49 16.53
CA GLY A 508 -3.20 4.31 15.40
C GLY A 508 -2.04 3.63 14.65
N ILE A 509 -2.08 3.65 13.31
CA ILE A 509 -1.07 2.98 12.49
C ILE A 509 0.28 3.68 12.66
N ILE A 510 0.38 4.96 12.28
CA ILE A 510 1.53 5.84 12.51
C ILE A 510 1.10 6.95 13.47
N THR A 511 1.63 6.94 14.68
CA THR A 511 1.48 8.02 15.68
C THR A 511 2.82 8.49 16.23
N SER A 512 3.93 7.90 15.74
CA SER A 512 5.31 8.20 16.12
C SER A 512 6.22 8.02 14.91
N TYR A 513 7.37 8.68 14.93
CA TYR A 513 8.42 8.55 13.91
C TYR A 513 9.80 8.78 14.55
N CYS A 514 10.85 8.30 13.87
CA CYS A 514 12.24 8.62 14.18
C CYS A 514 12.87 9.29 12.95
N ASP A 515 13.41 10.49 13.12
CA ASP A 515 13.97 11.33 12.06
C ASP A 515 15.48 11.58 12.18
N GLU A 516 16.15 10.91 13.12
CA GLU A 516 17.61 10.94 13.29
C GLU A 516 18.40 10.79 11.98
N PHE A 517 17.89 9.96 11.06
CA PHE A 517 18.56 9.60 9.81
C PHE A 517 18.00 10.34 8.59
N GLU A 518 17.24 11.43 8.74
CA GLU A 518 16.57 12.07 7.61
C GLU A 518 17.49 12.89 6.68
N ASN A 519 18.74 13.12 7.10
CA ASN A 519 19.73 13.94 6.40
C ASN A 519 21.13 13.30 6.39
N LEU A 520 21.25 12.08 5.88
CA LEU A 520 22.52 11.33 5.86
C LEU A 520 23.56 11.92 4.91
N ASP A 521 23.13 12.63 3.86
CA ASP A 521 24.03 13.24 2.87
C ASP A 521 24.34 14.73 3.15
N GLY A 522 23.76 15.31 4.20
CA GLY A 522 23.86 16.74 4.52
C GLY A 522 23.06 17.64 3.57
N LYS A 523 22.27 17.10 2.64
CA LYS A 523 21.45 17.83 1.65
C LYS A 523 19.97 17.46 1.72
N GLY A 524 19.56 16.84 2.82
CA GLY A 524 18.20 16.44 3.11
C GLY A 524 17.78 15.12 2.49
N HIS A 525 18.71 14.23 2.10
CA HIS A 525 18.37 12.86 1.71
C HIS A 525 18.75 11.89 2.83
N GLY A 526 17.84 10.97 3.12
CA GLY A 526 17.86 10.17 4.33
C GLY A 526 16.62 9.32 4.47
N VAL A 527 16.48 8.76 5.67
CA VAL A 527 15.43 7.82 6.02
C VAL A 527 14.67 8.29 7.24
N LYS A 528 13.35 8.16 7.19
CA LYS A 528 12.47 8.26 8.35
C LYS A 528 12.00 6.88 8.74
N LEU A 529 12.04 6.57 10.03
CA LEU A 529 11.57 5.29 10.54
C LEU A 529 10.14 5.46 11.03
N GLU A 530 9.23 4.61 10.55
CA GLU A 530 7.80 4.73 10.85
C GLU A 530 7.19 3.35 11.16
N PRO A 531 6.17 3.29 12.02
CA PRO A 531 5.36 2.09 12.23
C PRO A 531 4.56 1.72 10.97
N SER A 532 4.39 0.43 10.67
CA SER A 532 3.60 -0.02 9.49
C SER A 532 2.17 -0.44 9.85
N CYS A 533 1.29 -0.60 8.86
CA CYS A 533 -0.01 -1.23 9.09
C CYS A 533 0.16 -2.72 9.38
N MET A 534 -0.72 -3.24 10.23
CA MET A 534 -0.64 -4.63 10.68
C MET A 534 -1.93 -5.36 10.34
N VAL A 535 -2.41 -5.20 9.11
CA VAL A 535 -3.50 -6.00 8.54
C VAL A 535 -2.89 -7.27 7.93
N PRO A 536 -3.49 -8.48 8.08
CA PRO A 536 -2.84 -9.74 7.71
C PRO A 536 -2.39 -9.82 6.26
N TYR A 537 -3.24 -9.50 5.27
CA TYR A 537 -2.87 -9.61 3.86
C TYR A 537 -1.65 -8.76 3.51
N SER A 538 -1.55 -7.56 4.08
CA SER A 538 -0.41 -6.66 3.86
C SER A 538 0.82 -7.19 4.58
N THR A 539 0.69 -7.48 5.88
CA THR A 539 1.79 -7.95 6.73
C THR A 539 2.44 -9.20 6.12
N TYR A 540 1.64 -10.21 5.77
CA TYR A 540 2.13 -11.51 5.30
C TYR A 540 2.67 -11.48 3.88
N ALA A 541 2.09 -10.67 2.98
CA ALA A 541 2.58 -10.52 1.61
C ALA A 541 4.04 -10.02 1.55
N MET A 542 4.48 -9.31 2.59
CA MET A 542 5.82 -8.72 2.69
C MET A 542 6.82 -9.59 3.47
N GLN A 543 6.37 -10.61 4.20
CA GLN A 543 7.25 -11.45 5.02
C GLN A 543 8.21 -12.28 4.15
N PRO A 544 9.52 -12.32 4.49
CA PRO A 544 10.44 -13.26 3.90
C PRO A 544 10.04 -14.70 4.21
N TRP A 545 10.41 -15.61 3.31
CA TRP A 545 10.19 -17.03 3.50
C TRP A 545 11.49 -17.72 3.91
N TYR A 546 11.54 -18.23 5.14
CA TYR A 546 12.71 -18.94 5.69
C TYR A 546 12.58 -20.46 5.61
N GLY A 547 11.40 -20.95 5.25
CA GLY A 547 11.10 -22.36 5.08
C GLY A 547 9.65 -22.67 5.36
N ALA A 548 9.25 -23.88 4.98
CA ALA A 548 7.88 -24.32 5.02
C ALA A 548 7.30 -24.32 6.45
N LEU A 549 8.09 -24.79 7.43
CA LEU A 549 7.69 -24.81 8.83
C LEU A 549 7.60 -23.40 9.44
N ASP A 550 8.55 -22.51 9.13
CA ASP A 550 8.53 -21.13 9.65
C ASP A 550 7.30 -20.36 9.13
N ALA A 551 7.01 -20.47 7.83
CA ALA A 551 5.84 -19.85 7.23
C ALA A 551 4.53 -20.33 7.86
N LYS A 552 4.43 -21.64 8.15
CA LYS A 552 3.29 -22.21 8.86
C LYS A 552 3.16 -21.66 10.28
N LEU A 553 4.25 -21.55 11.01
CA LEU A 553 4.23 -21.11 12.42
C LEU A 553 4.10 -19.60 12.60
N LEU A 554 4.31 -18.80 11.55
CA LEU A 554 4.20 -17.35 11.62
C LEU A 554 2.81 -16.88 12.07
N SER A 555 1.75 -17.58 11.70
CA SER A 555 0.36 -17.35 12.17
C SER A 555 0.21 -17.37 13.69
N LEU A 556 1.02 -18.16 14.40
CA LEU A 556 1.03 -18.21 15.87
C LEU A 556 1.72 -17.00 16.49
N LYS A 557 2.65 -16.36 15.75
CA LYS A 557 3.41 -15.20 16.22
C LYS A 557 2.70 -13.88 15.99
N TYR A 558 1.68 -13.84 15.13
CA TYR A 558 1.08 -12.58 14.68
C TYR A 558 0.60 -11.68 15.82
N ARG A 559 -0.01 -12.25 16.88
CA ARG A 559 -0.44 -11.52 18.09
C ARG A 559 0.70 -10.81 18.84
N TYR A 560 1.95 -11.20 18.58
CA TYR A 560 3.19 -10.75 19.24
C TYR A 560 4.14 -10.03 18.27
N LEU A 561 3.76 -9.89 17.00
CA LEU A 561 4.59 -9.42 15.91
C LEU A 561 4.28 -7.97 15.57
N ASN A 562 5.27 -7.09 15.57
CA ASN A 562 5.16 -5.72 15.04
C ASN A 562 6.03 -5.52 13.81
N THR A 563 5.68 -4.58 12.94
CA THR A 563 6.44 -4.26 11.71
C THR A 563 6.60 -2.76 11.50
N TRP A 564 7.79 -2.31 11.13
CA TRP A 564 8.14 -0.93 10.82
C TRP A 564 8.70 -0.81 9.40
N VAL A 565 8.75 0.41 8.90
CA VAL A 565 9.34 0.78 7.62
C VAL A 565 10.52 1.72 7.80
N ALA A 566 11.57 1.49 7.02
CA ALA A 566 12.62 2.45 6.73
C ALA A 566 12.23 3.17 5.45
N LEU A 567 11.70 4.39 5.56
CA LEU A 567 11.18 5.18 4.44
C LEU A 567 12.23 6.17 3.96
N THR A 568 12.73 5.97 2.75
CA THR A 568 13.78 6.81 2.17
C THR A 568 13.20 7.93 1.35
N ARG A 569 13.72 9.16 1.52
CA ARG A 569 13.48 10.24 0.57
C ARG A 569 14.36 10.03 -0.66
N ASP A 570 13.77 9.50 -1.73
CA ASP A 570 14.52 9.14 -2.93
C ASP A 570 15.02 10.37 -3.71
N ARG A 571 16.32 10.40 -3.97
CA ARG A 571 16.99 11.41 -4.79
C ARG A 571 16.75 11.15 -6.26
N ASP A 572 16.86 9.89 -6.68
CA ASP A 572 16.82 9.51 -8.09
C ASP A 572 15.39 9.13 -8.49
N SER A 573 14.98 9.55 -9.69
CA SER A 573 13.59 9.46 -10.13
C SER A 573 13.36 8.40 -11.20
N GLY A 574 12.15 7.87 -11.27
CA GLY A 574 11.65 7.06 -12.40
C GLY A 574 10.71 7.84 -13.31
N ARG A 575 9.83 7.11 -13.99
CA ARG A 575 8.79 7.67 -14.85
C ARG A 575 7.52 6.83 -14.89
N VAL A 576 6.43 7.47 -15.32
CA VAL A 576 5.14 6.89 -15.65
C VAL A 576 4.83 7.13 -17.12
N TYR A 577 4.28 6.12 -17.79
CA TYR A 577 3.84 6.23 -19.18
C TYR A 577 2.60 5.38 -19.43
N ALA A 578 1.80 5.77 -20.43
CA ALA A 578 0.64 4.99 -20.86
C ALA A 578 1.06 3.67 -21.53
N ASP A 579 0.50 2.53 -21.10
CA ASP A 579 0.66 1.27 -21.79
C ASP A 579 0.11 1.39 -23.22
N PRO A 580 0.88 1.06 -24.27
CA PRO A 580 0.42 1.20 -25.66
C PRO A 580 -0.79 0.34 -26.02
N LYS A 581 -1.10 -0.71 -25.25
CA LYS A 581 -2.21 -1.63 -25.53
C LYS A 581 -3.45 -1.28 -24.72
N THR A 582 -3.30 -1.02 -23.43
CA THR A 582 -4.45 -0.78 -22.54
C THR A 582 -4.69 0.69 -22.25
N GLY A 583 -3.65 1.51 -22.36
CA GLY A 583 -3.68 2.92 -21.95
C GLY A 583 -3.63 3.12 -20.42
N ASP A 584 -3.33 2.06 -19.66
CA ASP A 584 -3.14 2.11 -18.20
C ASP A 584 -1.74 2.65 -17.84
N PRO A 585 -1.55 3.21 -16.63
CA PRO A 585 -0.23 3.65 -16.20
C PRO A 585 0.75 2.48 -16.02
N ARG A 586 1.93 2.62 -16.62
CA ARG A 586 3.11 1.76 -16.42
C ARG A 586 4.20 2.54 -15.71
N VAL A 587 4.94 1.87 -14.82
CA VAL A 587 5.94 2.51 -13.98
C VAL A 587 7.32 1.91 -14.22
N ASP A 588 8.23 2.77 -14.66
CA ASP A 588 9.64 2.47 -14.86
C ASP A 588 10.43 3.18 -13.75
N TYR A 589 10.75 2.44 -12.70
CA TYR A 589 11.45 2.93 -11.51
C TYR A 589 12.31 1.80 -10.93
N THR A 590 13.53 2.17 -10.51
CA THR A 590 14.44 1.31 -9.75
C THR A 590 15.08 2.14 -8.66
N THR A 591 14.99 1.69 -7.42
CA THR A 591 15.71 2.34 -6.30
C THR A 591 17.21 2.35 -6.61
N SER A 592 17.82 3.53 -6.61
CA SER A 592 19.24 3.68 -6.94
C SER A 592 20.14 3.12 -5.85
N ASP A 593 21.43 2.95 -6.15
CA ASP A 593 22.42 2.56 -5.15
C ASP A 593 22.47 3.55 -3.98
N PHE A 594 22.39 4.85 -4.28
CA PHE A 594 22.37 5.90 -3.28
C PHE A 594 21.17 5.77 -2.34
N ASP A 595 19.95 5.71 -2.89
CA ASP A 595 18.72 5.63 -2.09
C ASP A 595 18.63 4.29 -1.33
N ARG A 596 19.14 3.22 -1.94
CA ARG A 596 19.22 1.90 -1.32
C ARG A 596 20.11 1.92 -0.07
N ASP A 597 21.31 2.48 -0.19
CA ASP A 597 22.29 2.52 0.90
C ASP A 597 21.71 3.28 2.12
N HIS A 598 21.00 4.38 1.86
CA HIS A 598 20.29 5.13 2.90
C HIS A 598 19.19 4.25 3.54
N THR A 599 18.37 3.59 2.73
CA THR A 599 17.33 2.67 3.22
C THR A 599 17.92 1.58 4.14
N LEU A 600 19.08 1.04 3.78
CA LEU A 600 19.76 -0.01 4.54
C LEU A 600 20.25 0.49 5.91
N GLU A 601 20.67 1.74 6.03
CA GLU A 601 20.94 2.38 7.34
C GLU A 601 19.67 2.43 8.20
N GLY A 602 18.52 2.75 7.62
CA GLY A 602 17.25 2.72 8.34
C GLY A 602 16.83 1.31 8.79
N VAL A 603 17.10 0.28 7.98
CA VAL A 603 16.84 -1.13 8.35
C VAL A 603 17.73 -1.54 9.55
N GLN A 604 19.00 -1.15 9.55
CA GLN A 604 19.90 -1.37 10.68
C GLN A 604 19.40 -0.65 11.94
N ALA A 605 18.98 0.61 11.79
CA ALA A 605 18.47 1.41 12.90
C ALA A 605 17.22 0.78 13.53
N LEU A 606 16.26 0.33 12.71
CA LEU A 606 15.07 -0.39 13.19
C LEU A 606 15.43 -1.69 13.91
N ALA A 607 16.41 -2.45 13.41
CA ALA A 607 16.87 -3.65 14.10
C ALA A 607 17.48 -3.35 15.48
N LYS A 608 18.25 -2.26 15.61
CA LYS A 608 18.78 -1.78 16.89
C LYS A 608 17.66 -1.37 17.84
N ILE A 609 16.66 -0.63 17.36
CA ILE A 609 15.45 -0.27 18.12
C ILE A 609 14.73 -1.52 18.65
N CYS A 610 14.51 -2.52 17.79
CA CYS A 610 13.89 -3.78 18.18
C CYS A 610 14.72 -4.52 19.24
N TYR A 611 16.06 -4.54 19.10
CA TYR A 611 16.95 -5.16 20.08
C TYR A 611 16.82 -4.49 21.45
N VAL A 612 16.98 -3.17 21.54
CA VAL A 612 17.01 -2.46 22.84
C VAL A 612 15.64 -2.39 23.52
N THR A 613 14.57 -2.78 22.81
CA THR A 613 13.19 -2.85 23.31
C THR A 613 12.72 -4.27 23.63
N GLY A 614 13.63 -5.25 23.67
CA GLY A 614 13.30 -6.57 24.22
C GLY A 614 12.81 -7.59 23.19
N ALA A 615 13.01 -7.36 21.89
CA ALA A 615 12.59 -8.31 20.85
C ALA A 615 13.22 -9.70 21.06
N THR A 616 12.38 -10.74 20.91
CA THR A 616 12.77 -12.16 20.97
C THR A 616 13.04 -12.77 19.60
N GLU A 617 12.79 -12.01 18.54
CA GLU A 617 13.11 -12.34 17.16
C GLU A 617 13.08 -11.07 16.33
N ILE A 618 14.06 -10.86 15.45
CA ILE A 618 14.12 -9.73 14.51
C ILE A 618 14.26 -10.26 13.09
N ARG A 619 13.33 -9.85 12.22
CA ARG A 619 13.27 -10.18 10.79
C ARG A 619 13.47 -8.91 9.99
N ALA A 620 14.67 -8.68 9.48
CA ALA A 620 14.86 -7.69 8.42
C ALA A 620 14.41 -8.32 7.11
N HIS A 621 13.53 -7.65 6.36
CA HIS A 621 12.88 -8.21 5.16
C HIS A 621 13.83 -8.22 3.94
N LEU A 622 15.02 -8.79 4.12
CA LEU A 622 16.09 -8.89 3.14
C LEU A 622 16.27 -10.35 2.72
N GLY A 623 16.29 -10.59 1.41
CA GLY A 623 16.42 -11.94 0.86
C GLY A 623 17.74 -12.59 1.27
N GLY A 624 17.68 -13.80 1.82
CA GLY A 624 18.86 -14.58 2.21
C GLY A 624 19.45 -14.24 3.58
N LEU A 625 18.79 -13.39 4.37
CA LEU A 625 19.17 -13.10 5.75
C LEU A 625 18.25 -13.80 6.74
N GLU A 626 18.77 -14.81 7.44
CA GLU A 626 18.04 -15.47 8.52
C GLU A 626 17.66 -14.50 9.65
N PRO A 627 16.53 -14.70 10.34
CA PRO A 627 16.14 -13.89 11.48
C PRO A 627 17.20 -13.91 12.59
N TYR A 628 17.35 -12.80 13.31
CA TYR A 628 18.07 -12.81 14.57
C TYR A 628 17.17 -13.38 15.66
N VAL A 629 17.55 -14.51 16.24
CA VAL A 629 16.86 -15.13 17.37
C VAL A 629 17.87 -15.26 18.52
N PRO A 630 17.74 -14.50 19.62
CA PRO A 630 18.60 -14.65 20.77
C PRO A 630 18.40 -16.01 21.44
N ASP A 631 19.51 -16.59 21.88
CA ASP A 631 19.58 -17.90 22.54
C ASP A 631 19.01 -17.91 23.97
N ASP A 632 18.90 -16.75 24.60
CA ASP A 632 18.36 -16.56 25.95
C ASP A 632 16.87 -16.15 25.97
N GLY A 633 16.20 -16.15 24.81
CA GLY A 633 14.81 -15.73 24.72
C GLY A 633 14.58 -14.23 24.99
N GLY A 634 15.58 -13.39 24.73
CA GLY A 634 15.46 -11.93 24.79
C GLY A 634 15.90 -11.30 26.13
N GLU A 635 16.54 -12.04 27.03
CA GLU A 635 16.89 -11.52 28.37
C GLU A 635 17.96 -10.42 28.29
N ARG A 636 19.00 -10.61 27.48
CA ARG A 636 20.00 -9.54 27.22
C ARG A 636 19.37 -8.27 26.66
N GLN A 637 18.41 -8.41 25.76
CA GLN A 637 17.67 -7.32 25.14
C GLN A 637 16.86 -6.53 26.17
N ARG A 638 16.16 -7.22 27.09
CA ARG A 638 15.39 -6.59 28.17
C ARG A 638 16.27 -5.88 29.21
N GLN A 639 17.46 -6.40 29.45
CA GLN A 639 18.44 -5.83 30.39
C GLN A 639 19.39 -4.81 29.73
N HIS A 640 19.14 -4.46 28.47
CA HIS A 640 20.01 -3.57 27.72
C HIS A 640 20.17 -2.20 28.42
N VAL A 641 21.41 -1.72 28.50
CA VAL A 641 21.76 -0.47 29.17
C VAL A 641 21.58 0.70 28.20
N SER A 642 20.72 1.66 28.56
CA SER A 642 20.48 2.88 27.78
C SER A 642 21.78 3.63 27.44
N GLY A 643 21.85 4.21 26.24
CA GLY A 643 22.98 4.98 25.73
C GLY A 643 24.12 4.12 25.18
N LYS A 644 23.93 2.80 25.02
CA LYS A 644 24.90 1.90 24.41
C LYS A 644 24.33 1.33 23.12
N ASP A 645 25.09 1.38 22.04
CA ASP A 645 24.68 0.72 20.80
C ASP A 645 24.86 -0.81 20.95
N PRO A 646 23.80 -1.61 20.73
CA PRO A 646 23.87 -3.07 20.87
C PRO A 646 24.88 -3.73 19.93
N GLU A 647 25.25 -3.08 18.81
CA GLU A 647 26.33 -3.53 17.93
C GLU A 647 27.68 -3.62 18.66
N PHE A 648 27.91 -2.81 19.70
CA PHE A 648 29.17 -2.80 20.44
C PHE A 648 29.08 -3.48 21.82
N THR A 649 27.91 -3.98 22.21
CA THR A 649 27.71 -4.67 23.50
C THR A 649 27.32 -6.13 23.36
N ASP A 650 26.80 -6.57 22.21
CA ASP A 650 26.45 -7.97 21.94
C ASP A 650 27.16 -8.46 20.66
N PRO A 651 28.24 -9.25 20.77
CA PRO A 651 28.99 -9.76 19.62
C PRO A 651 28.15 -10.61 18.65
N THR A 652 27.12 -11.32 19.14
CA THR A 652 26.25 -12.15 18.31
C THR A 652 25.33 -11.26 17.47
N PHE A 653 24.77 -10.21 18.06
CA PHE A 653 23.98 -9.23 17.32
C PHE A 653 24.84 -8.45 16.31
N ALA A 654 26.05 -8.05 16.69
CA ALA A 654 27.02 -7.39 15.80
C ALA A 654 27.35 -8.26 14.58
N ALA A 655 27.58 -9.56 14.80
CA ALA A 655 27.82 -10.51 13.73
C ALA A 655 26.62 -10.65 12.78
N TRP A 656 25.40 -10.62 13.31
CA TRP A 656 24.17 -10.63 12.51
C TRP A 656 24.00 -9.33 11.69
N LEU A 657 24.23 -8.16 12.28
CA LEU A 657 24.23 -6.87 11.55
C LEU A 657 25.27 -6.86 10.42
N LYS A 658 26.43 -7.47 10.62
CA LYS A 658 27.43 -7.64 9.55
C LYS A 658 26.91 -8.51 8.41
N GLN A 659 26.14 -9.57 8.69
CA GLN A 659 25.47 -10.34 7.63
C GLN A 659 24.36 -9.54 6.95
N LEU A 660 23.59 -8.75 7.70
CA LEU A 660 22.57 -7.86 7.17
C LEU A 660 23.17 -6.90 6.13
N ARG A 661 24.29 -6.23 6.46
CA ARG A 661 25.03 -5.37 5.51
C ARG A 661 25.54 -6.14 4.29
N LYS A 662 25.92 -7.41 4.47
CA LYS A 662 26.48 -8.25 3.40
C LYS A 662 25.41 -8.74 2.42
N VAL A 663 24.21 -9.10 2.88
CA VAL A 663 23.13 -9.53 1.99
C VAL A 663 22.57 -8.38 1.17
N ASP A 664 22.65 -7.15 1.71
CA ASP A 664 22.22 -5.91 1.05
C ASP A 664 20.70 -5.92 0.73
N ASN A 665 20.19 -4.85 0.14
CA ASN A 665 18.81 -4.67 -0.28
C ASN A 665 18.71 -4.44 -1.81
N LYS A 666 19.63 -5.03 -2.58
CA LYS A 666 19.71 -4.84 -4.04
C LYS A 666 18.46 -5.33 -4.77
N PRO A 667 17.84 -4.49 -5.63
CA PRO A 667 16.84 -4.94 -6.58
C PRO A 667 17.36 -6.01 -7.56
N PRO A 668 16.52 -6.94 -8.04
CA PRO A 668 15.15 -7.22 -7.60
C PRO A 668 15.09 -8.19 -6.40
N PHE A 669 16.23 -8.48 -5.74
CA PHE A 669 16.29 -9.45 -4.64
C PHE A 669 15.45 -8.99 -3.45
N SER A 670 15.65 -7.76 -2.99
CA SER A 670 14.74 -7.11 -2.04
C SER A 670 13.60 -6.39 -2.78
N ILE A 671 12.41 -6.38 -2.18
CA ILE A 671 11.27 -5.57 -2.64
C ILE A 671 11.30 -4.25 -1.92
N PHE A 672 11.09 -3.17 -2.67
CA PHE A 672 10.67 -1.91 -2.11
C PHE A 672 9.16 -1.77 -2.21
N VAL A 673 8.53 -1.14 -1.22
CA VAL A 673 7.12 -0.79 -1.30
C VAL A 673 7.00 0.73 -1.26
N SER A 674 5.95 1.26 -1.90
CA SER A 674 5.63 2.67 -1.91
C SER A 674 4.12 2.88 -1.77
N ALA A 675 3.75 3.83 -0.91
CA ALA A 675 2.42 4.42 -0.88
C ALA A 675 2.44 5.92 -1.28
N HIS A 676 3.59 6.44 -1.70
CA HIS A 676 3.83 7.86 -1.92
C HIS A 676 4.33 8.10 -3.35
N GLN A 677 3.41 8.30 -4.29
CA GLN A 677 3.77 8.61 -5.68
C GLN A 677 3.73 10.13 -5.87
N MET A 678 4.81 10.71 -6.40
CA MET A 678 4.92 12.16 -6.60
C MET A 678 5.79 12.56 -7.79
N GLY A 679 5.66 13.80 -8.26
CA GLY A 679 6.58 14.44 -9.21
C GLY A 679 6.44 14.12 -10.70
N SER A 680 5.57 13.19 -11.08
CA SER A 680 5.41 12.75 -12.48
C SER A 680 4.90 13.82 -13.46
N CYS A 681 4.48 14.99 -12.98
CA CYS A 681 4.13 16.19 -13.75
C CYS A 681 4.69 17.43 -13.04
N ARG A 682 5.96 17.37 -12.61
CA ARG A 682 6.53 18.36 -11.69
C ARG A 682 6.36 19.82 -12.12
N MET A 683 6.15 20.67 -11.13
CA MET A 683 6.17 22.11 -11.22
C MET A 683 7.59 22.61 -11.56
N SER A 684 7.68 23.64 -12.40
CA SER A 684 8.94 24.26 -12.78
C SER A 684 8.81 25.76 -13.01
N SER A 685 9.93 26.46 -12.95
CA SER A 685 10.03 27.90 -13.27
C SER A 685 10.03 28.17 -14.79
N ASN A 686 10.25 27.15 -15.61
CA ASN A 686 10.31 27.25 -17.07
C ASN A 686 9.74 25.99 -17.75
N PRO A 687 9.22 26.11 -18.98
CA PRO A 687 8.56 25.00 -19.69
C PRO A 687 9.50 23.85 -20.07
N GLY A 688 10.80 24.08 -20.16
CA GLY A 688 11.78 23.07 -20.54
C GLY A 688 12.05 22.04 -19.43
N SER A 689 11.76 22.38 -18.18
CA SER A 689 12.19 21.59 -17.01
C SER A 689 11.04 20.97 -16.21
N GLY A 690 9.79 21.15 -16.59
CA GLY A 690 8.63 20.58 -15.88
C GLY A 690 7.37 20.51 -16.73
N ALA A 691 6.30 19.98 -16.16
CA ALA A 691 5.01 19.82 -16.84
C ALA A 691 4.07 21.01 -16.60
N VAL A 692 4.15 21.62 -15.42
CA VAL A 692 3.30 22.76 -15.02
C VAL A 692 4.12 23.94 -14.52
N ASP A 693 3.55 25.14 -14.64
CA ASP A 693 4.09 26.37 -14.08
C ASP A 693 3.84 26.48 -12.57
N PRO A 694 4.35 27.53 -11.88
CA PRO A 694 4.14 27.71 -10.44
C PRO A 694 2.68 27.87 -9.98
N ASN A 695 1.74 28.07 -10.90
CA ASN A 695 0.31 28.15 -10.64
C ASN A 695 -0.40 26.85 -11.01
N GLY A 696 0.34 25.78 -11.33
CA GLY A 696 -0.21 24.49 -11.71
C GLY A 696 -0.74 24.43 -13.13
N LYS A 697 -0.60 25.48 -13.94
CA LYS A 697 -1.06 25.51 -15.33
C LYS A 697 -0.12 24.67 -16.20
N VAL A 698 -0.68 23.80 -17.04
CA VAL A 698 0.11 22.95 -17.94
C VAL A 698 0.80 23.82 -18.98
N TRP A 699 2.12 23.69 -19.08
CA TRP A 699 2.90 24.48 -20.04
C TRP A 699 2.39 24.27 -21.47
N GLY A 700 2.23 25.38 -22.20
CA GLY A 700 1.78 25.39 -23.59
C GLY A 700 0.28 25.12 -23.79
N HIS A 701 -0.53 25.14 -22.72
CA HIS A 701 -1.98 24.95 -22.79
C HIS A 701 -2.71 26.07 -22.05
N GLU A 702 -3.92 26.39 -22.51
CA GLU A 702 -4.81 27.33 -21.85
C GLU A 702 -5.91 26.58 -21.10
N ASN A 703 -6.32 27.12 -19.96
CA ASN A 703 -7.41 26.60 -19.13
C ASN A 703 -7.22 25.16 -18.59
N LEU A 704 -5.99 24.62 -18.63
CA LEU A 704 -5.66 23.27 -18.17
C LEU A 704 -4.66 23.34 -17.00
N TYR A 705 -5.02 22.74 -15.88
CA TYR A 705 -4.24 22.76 -14.64
C TYR A 705 -4.06 21.35 -14.08
N VAL A 706 -3.04 21.17 -13.25
CA VAL A 706 -2.84 19.98 -12.44
C VAL A 706 -2.75 20.38 -10.97
N ALA A 707 -3.53 19.73 -10.12
CA ALA A 707 -3.53 19.96 -8.67
C ALA A 707 -3.54 18.62 -7.93
N ASP A 708 -2.40 17.93 -7.93
CA ASP A 708 -2.16 16.70 -7.18
C ASP A 708 -0.65 16.47 -6.93
N ALA A 709 -0.28 15.33 -6.34
CA ALA A 709 1.12 15.04 -5.95
C ALA A 709 2.09 14.96 -7.14
N SER A 710 1.59 14.81 -8.37
CA SER A 710 2.43 14.81 -9.58
C SER A 710 3.16 16.13 -9.79
N VAL A 711 2.69 17.24 -9.21
CA VAL A 711 3.32 18.56 -9.38
C VAL A 711 4.54 18.79 -8.49
N PHE A 712 4.88 17.85 -7.59
CA PHE A 712 5.99 18.05 -6.66
C PHE A 712 7.33 18.19 -7.43
N PRO A 713 8.17 19.20 -7.12
CA PRO A 713 9.47 19.36 -7.77
C PRO A 713 10.47 18.21 -7.51
N SER A 714 10.38 17.54 -6.36
CA SER A 714 11.14 16.35 -5.96
C SER A 714 10.43 15.62 -4.81
N ALA A 715 11.02 14.55 -4.29
CA ALA A 715 10.52 13.82 -3.12
C ALA A 715 10.35 14.73 -1.88
N SER A 716 9.23 14.62 -1.16
CA SER A 716 8.92 15.48 0.00
C SER A 716 9.60 15.06 1.31
N GLY A 717 10.12 13.84 1.41
CA GLY A 717 10.71 13.27 2.63
C GLY A 717 9.73 12.95 3.77
N VAL A 718 8.46 13.32 3.59
CA VAL A 718 7.35 13.09 4.52
C VAL A 718 6.10 12.65 3.77
N ASN A 719 5.08 12.16 4.49
CA ASN A 719 3.78 11.84 3.89
C ASN A 719 3.25 13.00 3.02
N PRO A 720 2.85 12.76 1.76
CA PRO A 720 2.58 13.83 0.81
C PRO A 720 1.22 14.52 0.99
N MET A 721 0.33 14.02 1.86
CA MET A 721 -1.07 14.50 1.95
C MET A 721 -1.18 16.01 2.23
N VAL A 722 -0.50 16.51 3.26
CA VAL A 722 -0.59 17.93 3.64
C VAL A 722 0.07 18.80 2.57
N THR A 723 1.20 18.38 2.03
CA THR A 723 1.90 19.10 0.95
C THR A 723 1.04 19.19 -0.31
N VAL A 724 0.38 18.10 -0.73
CA VAL A 724 -0.50 18.12 -1.91
C VAL A 724 -1.72 19.00 -1.69
N MET A 725 -2.31 18.96 -0.49
CA MET A 725 -3.43 19.81 -0.14
C MET A 725 -3.02 21.30 -0.14
N SER A 726 -1.83 21.62 0.36
CA SER A 726 -1.33 23.00 0.43
C SER A 726 -1.03 23.56 -0.96
N ILE A 727 -0.43 22.76 -1.84
CA ILE A 727 -0.22 23.16 -3.25
C ILE A 727 -1.55 23.31 -3.98
N ALA A 728 -2.51 22.41 -3.75
CA ALA A 728 -3.84 22.53 -4.34
C ALA A 728 -4.60 23.76 -3.83
N ASP A 729 -4.43 24.14 -2.55
CA ASP A 729 -4.99 25.38 -1.99
C ASP A 729 -4.47 26.61 -2.74
N TRP A 730 -3.15 26.68 -2.96
CA TRP A 730 -2.52 27.75 -3.75
C TRP A 730 -3.08 27.82 -5.18
N ILE A 731 -3.06 26.69 -5.90
CA ILE A 731 -3.48 26.60 -7.31
C ILE A 731 -4.95 26.99 -7.47
N SER A 732 -5.84 26.39 -6.67
CA SER A 732 -7.29 26.60 -6.78
C SER A 732 -7.70 28.04 -6.45
N ARG A 733 -7.05 28.67 -5.46
CA ARG A 733 -7.26 30.10 -5.15
C ARG A 733 -6.74 31.01 -6.26
N GLY A 734 -5.67 30.61 -6.95
CA GLY A 734 -5.20 31.26 -8.18
C GLY A 734 -6.26 31.23 -9.27
N ILE A 735 -6.79 30.04 -9.56
CA ILE A 735 -7.84 29.83 -10.57
C ILE A 735 -9.11 30.63 -10.23
N ALA A 736 -9.51 30.67 -8.95
CA ALA A 736 -10.66 31.48 -8.51
C ALA A 736 -10.47 32.98 -8.80
N ARG A 737 -9.24 33.50 -8.75
CA ARG A 737 -8.96 34.89 -9.12
C ARG A 737 -9.02 35.13 -10.63
N GLU A 738 -8.66 34.14 -11.45
CA GLU A 738 -8.74 34.22 -12.91
C GLU A 738 -10.17 34.11 -13.47
N LEU A 739 -11.09 33.49 -12.72
CA LEU A 739 -12.48 33.30 -13.12
C LEU A 739 -13.41 34.47 -12.71
N LYS A 740 -12.94 35.35 -11.83
CA LYS A 740 -13.60 36.61 -11.49
C LYS A 740 -13.44 37.62 -12.62
#